data_AF-A0AAD5HZI0-F1
#
_entry.id   AF-A0AAD5HZI0-F1
#
_cell.length_a   1.000
_cell.length_b   1.000
_cell.length_c   1.000
_cell.angle_alpha   90.00
_cell.angle_beta   90.00
_cell.angle_gamma   90.00
#
_symmetry.space_group_name_H-M   'P 1'
#
loop_
_entity.id
_entity.type
_entity.pdbx_description
1 polymer ?
#
loop_
_entity_poly.entity_id
_entity_poly.type
_entity_poly.pdbx_seq_one_letter_code
_entity_poly.pdbx_strand_id
1 'polypeptide(L)'
;MSTSSATIAADSTDRVGEAIEKHHLSKRGAFNYTYRDVWGPREDAMANPWSPNNSDGVILLRLAENNLLHEEVADFITNQLSVLPSNHLTYSTGPRGSWRLRKAVAEFLTDEFHSREPITLDDIFITPGLTSAIDAITWSICDDGDGILIPRPFYNGFNIDILHRSNARVVGVTYHDIEGYTSLNDVFRPDMNRKALQSAFEKATQEGTKIRALMISNPHNPLGRCYPPETLEEFVSFCSKHNLHFISDEIYAKSVFDNPAMANPTPFVSTLALDMHKIIDPKHLHVLYGASKDFCANGLRLGCIYSKNKGLLGAISSISPFSWSPHILQDVWAAMLEDRTWTRHMMQRKTRLMAADYRTITSFLKQNNIGFYPILYETEDLGWFWITFTVGEEALKEGLARILKALQDFKAWARKIRCTGEHPVCSKCSSKNRECSYSIQKAAGRPRTRQQSGLGRDGRSRRRRAIELVPSPESLLDLSQDASELVSEPPSSVHETPGSQDNGSESLSVVSGAHHGVPPFLADLESYMHAQPQECSGLMPSLPLGTLNSSECIQPCACLSILYLLLNRIGSEAELVVPNDLSFLRNTVETTMDVLDCTKCPLRFLSVLQNATILGILCVCIAESYVRFVRTIDSKAQAAVEKKESLLISLGSFEGSPSYPDQSKVGTNPAAILVEVSPDQWKSLMHNAVKAEICSVGGHREKCFMHFIERLEERQTDWHRRPLAPDCPPTYQSACTSVDELPLCLTIIKAARKVLDQIEHILQ
;
A
#
# COMPACT_ATOMS: atom_id res chain seq x y z
N MET A 1 -34.32 -5.38 0.42
CA MET A 1 -34.88 -4.58 1.53
C MET A 1 -34.74 -3.11 1.18
N SER A 2 -35.79 -2.51 0.64
CA SER A 2 -35.91 -1.07 0.44
C SER A 2 -36.67 -0.48 1.64
N THR A 3 -35.96 0.21 2.53
CA THR A 3 -36.58 0.90 3.68
C THR A 3 -36.00 2.30 3.84
N SER A 4 -36.77 3.27 3.35
CA SER A 4 -36.81 4.70 3.72
C SER A 4 -35.58 5.30 4.43
N SER A 5 -34.73 5.98 3.66
CA SER A 5 -33.68 6.87 4.20
C SER A 5 -34.22 7.95 5.15
N ALA A 6 -35.44 8.44 4.91
CA ALA A 6 -36.08 9.49 5.69
C ALA A 6 -36.40 9.08 7.14
N THR A 7 -36.68 7.80 7.42
CA THR A 7 -37.08 7.34 8.76
C THR A 7 -35.87 7.09 9.68
N ILE A 8 -34.74 6.71 9.10
CA ILE A 8 -33.48 6.46 9.83
C ILE A 8 -32.88 7.78 10.32
N ALA A 9 -33.00 8.86 9.55
CA ALA A 9 -32.41 10.16 9.88
C ALA A 9 -32.85 10.68 11.27
N ALA A 10 -34.15 10.73 11.53
CA ALA A 10 -34.69 11.25 12.78
C ALA A 10 -34.32 10.40 14.02
N ASP A 11 -34.38 9.07 13.89
CA ASP A 11 -34.03 8.13 14.97
C ASP A 11 -32.50 8.08 15.22
N SER A 12 -31.69 8.37 14.19
CA SER A 12 -30.22 8.44 14.32
C SER A 12 -29.75 9.68 15.08
N THR A 13 -30.39 10.85 14.87
CA THR A 13 -29.98 12.10 15.54
C THR A 13 -30.11 12.03 17.06
N ASP A 14 -31.18 11.41 17.56
CA ASP A 14 -31.40 11.25 19.01
C ASP A 14 -30.34 10.32 19.60
N ARG A 15 -30.07 9.18 18.94
CA ARG A 15 -29.02 8.22 19.35
C ARG A 15 -27.60 8.79 19.29
N VAL A 16 -27.32 9.71 18.37
CA VAL A 16 -26.04 10.45 18.33
C VAL A 16 -25.95 11.43 19.51
N GLY A 17 -27.04 12.16 19.82
CA GLY A 17 -27.13 13.00 21.01
C GLY A 17 -26.89 12.21 22.30
N GLU A 18 -27.64 11.11 22.48
CA GLU A 18 -27.44 10.18 23.60
C GLU A 18 -25.99 9.68 23.69
N ALA A 19 -25.35 9.35 22.57
CA ALA A 19 -23.97 8.86 22.57
C ALA A 19 -22.95 9.97 22.94
N ILE A 20 -23.17 11.22 22.54
CA ILE A 20 -22.37 12.37 22.99
C ILE A 20 -22.52 12.56 24.50
N GLU A 21 -23.75 12.60 25.01
CA GLU A 21 -24.02 12.85 26.44
C GLU A 21 -23.55 11.72 27.35
N LYS A 22 -23.84 10.46 26.98
CA LYS A 22 -23.60 9.26 27.79
C LYS A 22 -22.14 8.78 27.75
N HIS A 23 -21.46 8.97 26.61
CA HIS A 23 -20.12 8.44 26.39
C HIS A 23 -19.06 9.54 26.18
N HIS A 24 -19.44 10.82 26.27
CA HIS A 24 -18.56 11.99 26.10
C HIS A 24 -17.76 11.97 24.78
N LEU A 25 -18.37 11.42 23.73
CA LEU A 25 -17.76 11.31 22.40
C LEU A 25 -17.87 12.64 21.62
N SER A 26 -16.92 12.88 20.73
CA SER A 26 -17.07 13.92 19.70
C SER A 26 -18.24 13.59 18.76
N LYS A 27 -18.81 14.58 18.07
CA LYS A 27 -19.91 14.35 17.09
C LYS A 27 -19.57 13.25 16.07
N ARG A 28 -18.33 13.22 15.55
CA ARG A 28 -17.82 12.18 14.65
C ARG A 28 -17.74 10.81 15.34
N GLY A 29 -17.22 10.76 16.57
CA GLY A 29 -17.14 9.52 17.35
C GLY A 29 -18.51 8.94 17.68
N ALA A 30 -19.47 9.78 18.07
CA ALA A 30 -20.84 9.41 18.35
C ALA A 30 -21.58 8.93 17.09
N PHE A 31 -21.42 9.62 15.96
CA PHE A 31 -21.95 9.16 14.68
C PHE A 31 -21.42 7.75 14.34
N ASN A 32 -20.10 7.57 14.36
CA ASN A 32 -19.47 6.27 14.09
C ASN A 32 -19.94 5.16 15.05
N TYR A 33 -20.15 5.48 16.33
CA TYR A 33 -20.71 4.56 17.33
C TYR A 33 -22.16 4.15 17.00
N THR A 34 -22.99 5.06 16.49
CA THR A 34 -24.38 4.74 16.10
C THR A 34 -24.51 4.04 14.75
N TYR A 35 -23.55 4.22 13.85
CA TYR A 35 -23.65 3.79 12.46
C TYR A 35 -23.58 2.26 12.28
N ARG A 36 -22.87 1.55 13.16
CA ARG A 36 -22.70 0.09 13.07
C ARG A 36 -22.50 -0.55 14.44
N ASP A 37 -23.11 -1.71 14.66
CA ASP A 37 -22.69 -2.61 15.74
C ASP A 37 -21.26 -3.08 15.46
N VAL A 38 -20.32 -2.56 16.26
CA VAL A 38 -18.89 -2.78 16.10
C VAL A 38 -18.39 -4.09 16.71
N TRP A 39 -19.20 -4.76 17.55
CA TRP A 39 -18.70 -5.78 18.48
C TRP A 39 -19.42 -7.14 18.39
N GLY A 40 -20.73 -7.20 18.17
CA GLY A 40 -21.45 -8.50 18.24
C GLY A 40 -21.31 -9.38 16.99
N PRO A 41 -22.07 -9.12 15.89
CA PRO A 41 -22.46 -10.15 14.92
C PRO A 41 -21.35 -10.73 14.02
N ARG A 42 -20.10 -10.27 14.16
CA ARG A 42 -18.93 -10.88 13.50
C ARG A 42 -18.06 -11.63 14.51
N GLU A 43 -17.82 -11.07 15.67
CA GLU A 43 -17.04 -11.71 16.74
C GLU A 43 -17.75 -12.97 17.21
N ASP A 44 -19.05 -12.90 17.51
CA ASP A 44 -19.90 -14.05 17.85
C ASP A 44 -19.84 -15.16 16.79
N ALA A 45 -19.84 -14.78 15.51
CA ALA A 45 -19.81 -15.71 14.39
C ALA A 45 -18.42 -16.33 14.15
N MET A 46 -17.35 -15.65 14.57
CA MET A 46 -15.97 -16.13 14.50
C MET A 46 -15.53 -16.88 15.76
N ALA A 47 -16.24 -16.72 16.88
CA ALA A 47 -15.98 -17.41 18.14
C ALA A 47 -16.35 -18.91 18.11
N ASN A 48 -17.24 -19.31 17.19
CA ASN A 48 -17.65 -20.72 17.00
C ASN A 48 -17.62 -21.09 15.50
N PRO A 49 -16.44 -21.19 14.85
CA PRO A 49 -16.33 -21.52 13.44
C PRO A 49 -16.63 -23.00 13.20
N TRP A 50 -17.24 -23.30 12.05
CA TRP A 50 -17.47 -24.68 11.62
C TRP A 50 -16.16 -25.42 11.34
N SER A 51 -16.14 -26.71 11.64
CA SER A 51 -15.15 -27.68 11.16
C SER A 51 -15.79 -29.07 11.08
N PRO A 52 -15.16 -30.08 10.46
CA PRO A 52 -15.64 -31.46 10.51
C PRO A 52 -15.85 -32.01 11.94
N ASN A 53 -15.11 -31.48 12.92
CA ASN A 53 -15.22 -31.82 14.34
C ASN A 53 -16.17 -30.89 15.13
N ASN A 54 -16.73 -29.86 14.49
CA ASN A 54 -17.66 -28.90 15.08
C ASN A 54 -18.84 -28.64 14.13
N SER A 55 -19.75 -29.61 14.05
CA SER A 55 -20.91 -29.55 13.16
C SER A 55 -21.84 -28.38 13.45
N ASP A 56 -21.92 -27.89 14.69
CA ASP A 56 -22.82 -26.77 15.04
C ASP A 56 -22.17 -25.39 14.84
N GLY A 57 -20.90 -25.35 14.43
CA GLY A 57 -20.18 -24.12 14.14
C GLY A 57 -20.73 -23.36 12.92
N VAL A 58 -20.41 -22.06 12.85
CA VAL A 58 -20.87 -21.10 11.85
C VAL A 58 -20.02 -21.20 10.57
N ILE A 59 -20.68 -21.18 9.41
CA ILE A 59 -20.03 -21.10 8.09
C ILE A 59 -20.25 -19.70 7.51
N LEU A 60 -19.18 -18.94 7.31
CA LEU A 60 -19.23 -17.54 6.89
C LEU A 60 -19.29 -17.37 5.36
N LEU A 61 -20.44 -17.68 4.77
CA LEU A 61 -20.68 -17.49 3.33
C LEU A 61 -20.93 -16.03 2.88
N ARG A 62 -20.82 -15.03 3.78
CA ARG A 62 -21.10 -13.61 3.48
C ARG A 62 -19.85 -12.72 3.37
N LEU A 63 -18.67 -13.25 3.66
CA LEU A 63 -17.43 -12.49 3.76
C LEU A 63 -16.52 -12.89 2.60
N ALA A 64 -16.24 -11.95 1.68
CA ALA A 64 -15.36 -12.18 0.54
C ALA A 64 -13.88 -12.30 0.98
N GLU A 65 -13.54 -13.43 1.57
CA GLU A 65 -12.23 -13.86 2.03
C GLU A 65 -11.84 -15.11 1.24
N ASN A 66 -10.61 -15.14 0.71
CA ASN A 66 -10.13 -16.25 -0.10
C ASN A 66 -9.20 -17.11 0.74
N ASN A 67 -9.74 -18.16 1.36
CA ASN A 67 -8.97 -19.02 2.27
C ASN A 67 -8.36 -20.26 1.58
N LEU A 68 -8.54 -20.39 0.27
CA LEU A 68 -8.28 -21.64 -0.48
C LEU A 68 -6.81 -22.07 -0.47
N LEU A 69 -5.87 -21.14 -0.32
CA LEU A 69 -4.42 -21.38 -0.29
C LEU A 69 -3.76 -20.87 1.01
N HIS A 70 -4.50 -20.75 2.12
CA HIS A 70 -3.94 -20.23 3.37
C HIS A 70 -2.74 -21.05 3.89
N GLU A 71 -2.71 -22.37 3.71
CA GLU A 71 -1.57 -23.22 4.11
C GLU A 71 -0.32 -22.89 3.29
N GLU A 72 -0.41 -22.90 1.95
CA GLU A 72 0.69 -22.55 1.03
C GLU A 72 1.22 -21.12 1.24
N VAL A 73 0.32 -20.18 1.56
CA VAL A 73 0.69 -18.80 1.89
C VAL A 73 1.36 -18.72 3.27
N ALA A 74 0.88 -19.47 4.28
CA ALA A 74 1.50 -19.52 5.60
C ALA A 74 2.91 -20.15 5.56
N ASP A 75 3.09 -21.21 4.77
CA ASP A 75 4.40 -21.82 4.53
C ASP A 75 5.36 -20.84 3.84
N PHE A 76 4.91 -20.12 2.80
CA PHE A 76 5.72 -19.10 2.15
C PHE A 76 6.12 -17.98 3.12
N ILE A 77 5.16 -17.47 3.91
CA ILE A 77 5.42 -16.44 4.94
C ILE A 77 6.46 -16.97 5.94
N THR A 78 6.29 -18.18 6.45
CA THR A 78 7.19 -18.77 7.46
C THR A 78 8.63 -18.87 6.96
N ASN A 79 8.83 -19.17 5.67
CA ASN A 79 10.15 -19.24 5.06
C ASN A 79 10.76 -17.87 4.71
N GLN A 80 9.94 -16.82 4.53
CA GLN A 80 10.39 -15.47 4.13
C GLN A 80 10.44 -14.46 5.29
N LEU A 81 9.85 -14.78 6.46
CA LEU A 81 9.73 -13.88 7.60
C LEU A 81 11.08 -13.68 8.32
N SER A 82 11.93 -12.86 7.72
CA SER A 82 13.25 -12.47 8.25
C SER A 82 13.29 -10.97 8.55
N VAL A 83 14.09 -10.59 9.55
CA VAL A 83 14.30 -9.18 9.93
C VAL A 83 15.61 -8.69 9.32
N LEU A 84 15.64 -8.60 7.99
CA LEU A 84 16.83 -8.23 7.23
C LEU A 84 16.48 -7.20 6.12
N PRO A 85 17.17 -6.05 6.06
CA PRO A 85 18.20 -5.59 6.99
C PRO A 85 17.60 -5.17 8.34
N SER A 86 18.44 -5.05 9.38
CA SER A 86 17.97 -4.65 10.72
C SER A 86 17.35 -3.24 10.78
N ASN A 87 17.60 -2.39 9.77
CA ASN A 87 16.96 -1.09 9.63
C ASN A 87 15.44 -1.19 9.40
N HIS A 88 14.89 -2.36 9.07
CA HIS A 88 13.44 -2.60 9.01
C HIS A 88 12.76 -2.61 10.39
N LEU A 89 13.54 -2.54 11.48
CA LEU A 89 13.05 -2.22 12.83
C LEU A 89 12.94 -0.70 13.09
N THR A 90 13.33 0.14 12.13
CA THR A 90 13.23 1.61 12.20
C THR A 90 12.13 2.12 11.27
N TYR A 91 11.96 3.44 11.20
CA TYR A 91 11.12 4.10 10.19
C TYR A 91 11.64 3.96 8.74
N SER A 92 12.87 3.44 8.56
CA SER A 92 13.41 2.95 7.29
C SER A 92 13.21 3.98 6.16
N THR A 93 12.63 3.57 5.03
CA THR A 93 12.46 4.38 3.82
C THR A 93 11.35 5.44 3.93
N GLY A 94 10.78 5.63 5.12
CA GLY A 94 9.75 6.61 5.41
C GLY A 94 8.36 6.29 4.83
N PRO A 95 7.47 7.29 4.77
CA PRO A 95 6.01 7.11 4.76
C PRO A 95 5.38 6.34 3.60
N ARG A 96 6.08 6.20 2.46
CA ARG A 96 5.51 5.60 1.24
C ARG A 96 5.62 4.07 1.20
N GLY A 97 6.31 3.46 2.17
CA GLY A 97 6.69 2.05 2.14
C GLY A 97 8.05 1.79 1.47
N SER A 98 8.59 0.59 1.67
CA SER A 98 9.97 0.22 1.34
C SER A 98 10.29 0.38 -0.15
N TRP A 99 11.54 0.74 -0.47
CA TRP A 99 12.01 0.80 -1.86
C TRP A 99 11.84 -0.56 -2.56
N ARG A 100 12.13 -1.66 -1.85
CA ARG A 100 11.98 -3.04 -2.34
C ARG A 100 10.52 -3.32 -2.74
N LEU A 101 9.57 -3.13 -1.83
CA LEU A 101 8.16 -3.40 -2.14
C LEU A 101 7.61 -2.46 -3.22
N ARG A 102 7.92 -1.15 -3.16
CA ARG A 102 7.45 -0.20 -4.20
C ARG A 102 8.01 -0.54 -5.58
N LYS A 103 9.27 -1.00 -5.67
CA LYS A 103 9.87 -1.50 -6.91
C LYS A 103 9.18 -2.79 -7.39
N ALA A 104 9.03 -3.79 -6.52
CA ALA A 104 8.38 -5.06 -6.86
C ALA A 104 6.92 -4.87 -7.31
N VAL A 105 6.17 -3.96 -6.67
CA VAL A 105 4.82 -3.56 -7.08
C VAL A 105 4.82 -2.83 -8.42
N ALA A 106 5.75 -1.90 -8.66
CA ALA A 106 5.84 -1.20 -9.95
C ALA A 106 6.12 -2.16 -11.12
N GLU A 107 7.04 -3.11 -10.93
CA GLU A 107 7.34 -4.15 -11.92
C GLU A 107 6.15 -5.10 -12.12
N PHE A 108 5.52 -5.56 -11.03
CA PHE A 108 4.33 -6.42 -11.11
C PHE A 108 3.15 -5.75 -11.82
N LEU A 109 2.88 -4.46 -11.56
CA LEU A 109 1.84 -3.71 -12.27
C LEU A 109 2.24 -3.44 -13.74
N THR A 110 3.52 -3.25 -14.04
CA THR A 110 3.97 -3.12 -15.43
C THR A 110 3.68 -4.41 -16.21
N ASP A 111 4.08 -5.55 -15.67
CA ASP A 111 4.02 -6.84 -16.36
C ASP A 111 2.62 -7.48 -16.30
N GLU A 112 2.05 -7.67 -15.12
CA GLU A 112 0.84 -8.47 -14.91
C GLU A 112 -0.47 -7.69 -15.14
N PHE A 113 -0.40 -6.35 -15.14
CA PHE A 113 -1.49 -5.44 -15.54
C PHE A 113 -1.24 -4.85 -16.93
N HIS A 114 -0.16 -5.26 -17.62
CA HIS A 114 0.20 -4.87 -18.98
C HIS A 114 0.24 -3.35 -19.17
N SER A 115 0.87 -2.63 -18.24
CA SER A 115 0.81 -1.16 -18.25
C SER A 115 1.42 -0.58 -19.52
N ARG A 116 0.68 0.33 -20.16
CA ARG A 116 1.10 1.01 -21.38
C ARG A 116 2.25 1.99 -21.14
N GLU A 117 2.28 2.60 -19.97
CA GLU A 117 3.28 3.60 -19.59
C GLU A 117 4.25 3.05 -18.52
N PRO A 118 5.51 3.54 -18.48
CA PRO A 118 6.43 3.15 -17.42
C PRO A 118 5.94 3.51 -16.02
N ILE A 119 5.83 2.51 -15.15
CA ILE A 119 5.55 2.68 -13.72
C ILE A 119 6.89 2.68 -12.96
N THR A 120 7.07 3.66 -12.09
CA THR A 120 8.26 3.79 -11.24
C THR A 120 7.90 3.63 -9.77
N LEU A 121 8.88 3.32 -8.92
CA LEU A 121 8.70 3.23 -7.47
C LEU A 121 8.25 4.55 -6.80
N ASP A 122 8.35 5.68 -7.50
CA ASP A 122 7.85 6.98 -7.03
C ASP A 122 6.37 7.20 -7.31
N ASP A 123 5.79 6.43 -8.24
CA ASP A 123 4.35 6.45 -8.56
C ASP A 123 3.53 5.56 -7.61
N ILE A 124 4.21 4.78 -6.74
CA ILE A 124 3.61 3.80 -5.83
C ILE A 124 3.64 4.31 -4.38
N PHE A 125 2.51 4.17 -3.69
CA PHE A 125 2.38 4.40 -2.25
C PHE A 125 1.79 3.16 -1.56
N ILE A 126 2.46 2.61 -0.55
CA ILE A 126 2.01 1.43 0.19
C ILE A 126 1.09 1.84 1.36
N THR A 127 -0.01 1.11 1.54
CA THR A 127 -1.01 1.36 2.59
C THR A 127 -1.39 0.08 3.34
N PRO A 128 -1.99 0.18 4.55
CA PRO A 128 -2.54 -0.97 5.29
C PRO A 128 -3.78 -1.64 4.66
N GLY A 129 -3.65 -2.09 3.40
CA GLY A 129 -4.74 -2.48 2.52
C GLY A 129 -5.53 -1.30 1.98
N LEU A 130 -6.54 -1.60 1.15
CA LEU A 130 -7.22 -0.56 0.36
C LEU A 130 -8.23 0.29 1.11
N THR A 131 -8.81 -0.16 2.22
CA THR A 131 -9.61 0.71 3.10
C THR A 131 -8.83 1.95 3.53
N SER A 132 -7.56 1.80 3.90
CA SER A 132 -6.68 2.93 4.22
C SER A 132 -6.26 3.73 2.98
N ALA A 133 -6.23 3.13 1.80
CA ALA A 133 -5.95 3.84 0.55
C ALA A 133 -7.12 4.75 0.14
N ILE A 134 -8.35 4.22 0.21
CA ILE A 134 -9.59 4.94 -0.10
C ILE A 134 -9.79 6.08 0.90
N ASP A 135 -9.61 5.82 2.20
CA ASP A 135 -9.65 6.84 3.26
C ASP A 135 -8.61 7.95 3.00
N ALA A 136 -7.35 7.59 2.71
CA ALA A 136 -6.29 8.56 2.49
C ALA A 136 -6.47 9.39 1.20
N ILE A 137 -6.93 8.77 0.10
CA ILE A 137 -7.26 9.50 -1.13
C ILE A 137 -8.43 10.44 -0.87
N THR A 138 -9.53 9.94 -0.26
CA THR A 138 -10.71 10.74 0.08
C THR A 138 -10.34 11.93 0.94
N TRP A 139 -9.60 11.72 2.03
CA TRP A 139 -9.10 12.78 2.92
C TRP A 139 -8.23 13.82 2.19
N SER A 140 -7.56 13.43 1.11
CA SER A 140 -6.68 14.32 0.34
C SER A 140 -7.37 15.06 -0.80
N ILE A 141 -8.52 14.59 -1.29
CA ILE A 141 -9.23 15.18 -2.45
C ILE A 141 -10.62 15.74 -2.15
N CYS A 142 -11.22 15.42 -1.00
CA CYS A 142 -12.56 15.85 -0.60
C CYS A 142 -12.53 16.77 0.62
N ASP A 143 -13.28 17.87 0.54
CA ASP A 143 -13.64 18.69 1.69
C ASP A 143 -14.86 18.11 2.43
N ASP A 144 -15.24 18.68 3.58
CA ASP A 144 -16.41 18.22 4.37
C ASP A 144 -17.71 18.30 3.54
N GLY A 145 -18.39 17.18 3.36
CA GLY A 145 -19.61 17.06 2.56
C GLY A 145 -19.43 16.90 1.04
N ASP A 146 -18.20 16.95 0.51
CA ASP A 146 -17.92 16.64 -0.91
C ASP A 146 -18.31 15.20 -1.27
N GLY A 147 -18.58 14.94 -2.55
CA GLY A 147 -19.08 13.65 -3.04
C GLY A 147 -18.08 12.85 -3.91
N ILE A 148 -18.16 11.53 -3.80
CA ILE A 148 -17.55 10.56 -4.73
C ILE A 148 -18.65 9.75 -5.40
N LEU A 149 -18.70 9.75 -6.73
CA LEU A 149 -19.63 8.94 -7.52
C LEU A 149 -19.20 7.47 -7.51
N ILE A 150 -20.15 6.54 -7.33
CA ILE A 150 -19.90 5.09 -7.40
C ILE A 150 -21.07 4.37 -8.11
N PRO A 151 -20.83 3.62 -9.21
CA PRO A 151 -21.80 2.73 -9.84
C PRO A 151 -22.50 1.78 -8.85
N ARG A 152 -23.83 1.65 -8.91
CA ARG A 152 -24.56 0.65 -8.11
C ARG A 152 -24.83 -0.65 -8.89
N PRO A 153 -24.87 -1.82 -8.21
CA PRO A 153 -24.55 -2.04 -6.79
C PRO A 153 -23.04 -2.00 -6.51
N PHE A 154 -22.62 -1.57 -5.32
CA PHE A 154 -21.19 -1.45 -4.97
C PHE A 154 -20.83 -2.11 -3.63
N TYR A 155 -19.54 -2.18 -3.33
CA TYR A 155 -19.01 -2.65 -2.04
C TYR A 155 -19.52 -1.80 -0.87
N ASN A 156 -20.34 -2.40 0.01
CA ASN A 156 -20.96 -1.72 1.16
C ASN A 156 -19.97 -0.98 2.09
N GLY A 157 -18.69 -1.41 2.12
CA GLY A 157 -17.64 -0.76 2.93
C GLY A 157 -17.24 0.62 2.43
N PHE A 158 -17.50 1.00 1.17
CA PHE A 158 -17.24 2.36 0.70
C PHE A 158 -17.98 3.42 1.52
N ASN A 159 -19.16 3.12 2.08
CA ASN A 159 -19.87 4.03 3.00
C ASN A 159 -19.16 4.23 4.34
N ILE A 160 -18.20 3.38 4.69
CA ILE A 160 -17.35 3.51 5.89
C ILE A 160 -16.05 4.21 5.48
N ASP A 161 -15.38 3.66 4.47
CA ASP A 161 -14.05 4.03 4.00
C ASP A 161 -13.97 5.48 3.47
N ILE A 162 -15.10 6.06 3.02
CA ILE A 162 -15.18 7.45 2.53
C ILE A 162 -15.76 8.41 3.60
N LEU A 163 -16.71 7.95 4.42
CA LEU A 163 -17.50 8.81 5.30
C LEU A 163 -16.90 9.00 6.70
N HIS A 164 -16.43 7.93 7.35
CA HIS A 164 -16.27 7.91 8.82
C HIS A 164 -15.19 8.86 9.38
N ARG A 165 -14.22 9.27 8.54
CA ARG A 165 -13.17 10.24 8.90
C ARG A 165 -13.39 11.57 8.17
N SER A 166 -13.42 11.53 6.84
CA SER A 166 -13.47 12.72 5.97
C SER A 166 -14.84 13.39 5.91
N ASN A 167 -15.92 12.70 6.33
CA ASN A 167 -17.31 13.10 6.15
C ASN A 167 -17.70 13.38 4.67
N ALA A 168 -16.98 12.77 3.73
CA ALA A 168 -17.31 12.78 2.32
C ALA A 168 -18.48 11.82 2.03
N ARG A 169 -19.26 12.12 1.00
CA ARG A 169 -20.51 11.44 0.66
C ARG A 169 -20.29 10.42 -0.45
N VAL A 170 -20.75 9.19 -0.24
CA VAL A 170 -20.92 8.22 -1.34
C VAL A 170 -22.16 8.59 -2.14
N VAL A 171 -21.96 9.04 -3.37
CA VAL A 171 -23.03 9.37 -4.32
C VAL A 171 -23.26 8.18 -5.23
N GLY A 172 -24.17 7.29 -4.82
CA GLY A 172 -24.48 6.07 -5.56
C GLY A 172 -25.22 6.34 -6.87
N VAL A 173 -24.58 6.02 -7.99
CA VAL A 173 -25.14 6.14 -9.34
C VAL A 173 -26.20 5.06 -9.55
N THR A 174 -27.45 5.45 -9.81
CA THR A 174 -28.60 4.55 -9.97
C THR A 174 -29.02 4.44 -11.43
N TYR A 175 -29.40 3.23 -11.87
CA TYR A 175 -29.73 2.95 -13.26
C TYR A 175 -31.24 2.72 -13.53
N HIS A 176 -32.05 2.35 -12.53
CA HIS A 176 -33.48 2.03 -12.72
C HIS A 176 -34.30 3.15 -13.39
N ASP A 177 -34.00 4.42 -13.09
CA ASP A 177 -34.70 5.57 -13.66
C ASP A 177 -34.08 6.07 -14.99
N ILE A 178 -33.14 5.31 -15.57
CA ILE A 178 -32.42 5.71 -16.79
C ILE A 178 -33.05 5.06 -18.03
N GLU A 179 -33.41 5.91 -19.00
CA GLU A 179 -34.00 5.48 -20.26
C GLU A 179 -33.12 4.43 -20.99
N GLY A 180 -33.68 3.24 -21.19
CA GLY A 180 -33.02 2.10 -21.83
C GLY A 180 -32.35 1.12 -20.87
N TYR A 181 -32.50 1.30 -19.55
CA TYR A 181 -32.15 0.30 -18.54
C TYR A 181 -33.19 -0.83 -18.52
N THR A 182 -32.71 -2.06 -18.41
CA THR A 182 -33.52 -3.29 -18.41
C THR A 182 -33.07 -4.28 -17.34
N SER A 183 -31.77 -4.34 -17.04
CA SER A 183 -31.23 -5.31 -16.10
C SER A 183 -29.85 -4.90 -15.58
N LEU A 184 -29.36 -5.61 -14.54
CA LEU A 184 -28.00 -5.43 -14.01
C LEU A 184 -26.88 -5.65 -15.06
N ASN A 185 -27.17 -6.25 -16.21
CA ASN A 185 -26.21 -6.33 -17.31
C ASN A 185 -25.90 -4.96 -17.93
N ASP A 186 -26.83 -4.01 -17.86
CA ASP A 186 -26.65 -2.68 -18.44
C ASP A 186 -25.63 -1.82 -17.68
N VAL A 187 -25.32 -2.18 -16.42
CA VAL A 187 -24.23 -1.58 -15.64
C VAL A 187 -22.87 -1.74 -16.34
N PHE A 188 -22.71 -2.71 -17.25
CA PHE A 188 -21.48 -2.92 -18.02
C PHE A 188 -21.45 -2.23 -19.38
N ARG A 189 -22.53 -1.54 -19.80
CA ARG A 189 -22.61 -0.84 -21.09
C ARG A 189 -22.10 0.60 -21.01
N PRO A 190 -21.35 1.12 -22.02
CA PRO A 190 -20.83 2.49 -21.97
C PRO A 190 -21.95 3.53 -22.07
N ASP A 191 -22.91 3.35 -22.98
CA ASP A 191 -24.03 4.29 -23.19
C ASP A 191 -24.90 4.46 -21.95
N MET A 192 -25.12 3.36 -21.22
CA MET A 192 -25.87 3.34 -19.96
C MET A 192 -25.13 4.10 -18.85
N ASN A 193 -23.82 3.85 -18.70
CA ASN A 193 -23.00 4.56 -17.73
C ASN A 193 -22.94 6.06 -18.00
N ARG A 194 -22.79 6.48 -19.26
CA ARG A 194 -22.84 7.89 -19.67
C ARG A 194 -24.10 8.59 -19.16
N LYS A 195 -25.28 8.02 -19.43
CA LYS A 195 -26.58 8.57 -19.00
C LYS A 195 -26.69 8.61 -17.46
N ALA A 196 -26.36 7.49 -16.80
CA ALA A 196 -26.52 7.35 -15.35
C ALA A 196 -25.59 8.28 -14.56
N LEU A 197 -24.32 8.41 -14.97
CA LEU A 197 -23.34 9.29 -14.34
C LEU A 197 -23.72 10.76 -14.49
N GLN A 198 -24.17 11.18 -15.68
CA GLN A 198 -24.59 12.56 -15.93
C GLN A 198 -25.81 12.91 -15.07
N SER A 199 -26.82 12.04 -14.99
CA SER A 199 -27.99 12.20 -14.11
C SER A 199 -27.59 12.29 -12.62
N ALA A 200 -26.74 11.38 -12.14
CA ALA A 200 -26.29 11.36 -10.75
C ALA A 200 -25.46 12.60 -10.38
N PHE A 201 -24.60 13.07 -11.28
CA PHE A 201 -23.77 14.27 -11.10
C PHE A 201 -24.62 15.54 -11.08
N GLU A 202 -25.57 15.69 -12.01
CA GLU A 202 -26.49 16.83 -12.04
C GLU A 202 -27.34 16.89 -10.78
N LYS A 203 -27.92 15.75 -10.37
CA LYS A 203 -28.70 15.66 -9.13
C LYS A 203 -27.87 16.01 -7.90
N ALA A 204 -26.66 15.45 -7.76
CA ALA A 204 -25.79 15.77 -6.63
C ALA A 204 -25.40 17.26 -6.59
N THR A 205 -25.14 17.85 -7.75
CA THR A 205 -24.85 19.29 -7.88
C THR A 205 -26.05 20.16 -7.49
N GLN A 206 -27.27 19.78 -7.92
CA GLN A 206 -28.51 20.44 -7.51
C GLN A 206 -28.79 20.31 -5.99
N GLU A 207 -28.44 19.16 -5.40
CA GLU A 207 -28.47 18.93 -3.94
C GLU A 207 -27.29 19.60 -3.19
N GLY A 208 -26.50 20.45 -3.84
CA GLY A 208 -25.40 21.20 -3.24
C GLY A 208 -24.14 20.38 -2.91
N THR A 209 -24.03 19.16 -3.45
CA THR A 209 -22.88 18.27 -3.24
C THR A 209 -21.88 18.41 -4.38
N LYS A 210 -20.70 18.93 -4.10
CA LYS A 210 -19.61 19.04 -5.07
C LYS A 210 -18.94 17.67 -5.27
N ILE A 211 -19.02 17.12 -6.47
CA ILE A 211 -18.35 15.86 -6.82
C ILE A 211 -16.84 16.11 -7.03
N ARG A 212 -16.00 15.21 -6.51
CA ARG A 212 -14.53 15.27 -6.63
C ARG A 212 -13.93 14.09 -7.40
N ALA A 213 -14.60 12.95 -7.36
CA ALA A 213 -14.13 11.73 -8.01
C ALA A 213 -15.28 10.82 -8.49
N LEU A 214 -14.94 9.93 -9.41
CA LEU A 214 -15.63 8.68 -9.69
C LEU A 214 -14.73 7.53 -9.23
N MET A 215 -15.29 6.59 -8.48
CA MET A 215 -14.62 5.35 -8.10
C MET A 215 -15.39 4.14 -8.61
N ILE A 216 -14.67 3.17 -9.18
CA ILE A 216 -15.20 1.88 -9.64
C ILE A 216 -14.43 0.74 -8.99
N SER A 217 -15.01 -0.46 -8.97
CA SER A 217 -14.24 -1.71 -8.77
C SER A 217 -14.18 -2.48 -10.10
N ASN A 218 -13.00 -2.91 -10.52
CA ASN A 218 -12.79 -3.68 -11.74
C ASN A 218 -11.75 -4.80 -11.52
N PRO A 219 -12.13 -6.08 -11.41
CA PRO A 219 -13.47 -6.64 -11.51
C PRO A 219 -14.48 -6.13 -10.47
N HIS A 220 -15.75 -6.11 -10.87
CA HIS A 220 -16.84 -5.46 -10.15
C HIS A 220 -17.28 -6.21 -8.90
N ASN A 221 -17.32 -5.51 -7.76
CA ASN A 221 -17.82 -6.01 -6.49
C ASN A 221 -19.17 -5.32 -6.19
N PRO A 222 -20.32 -6.02 -6.23
CA PRO A 222 -20.47 -7.46 -5.96
C PRO A 222 -20.71 -8.38 -7.17
N LEU A 223 -20.77 -7.86 -8.41
CA LEU A 223 -21.30 -8.63 -9.56
C LEU A 223 -20.35 -9.69 -10.15
N GLY A 224 -19.07 -9.70 -9.78
CA GLY A 224 -18.11 -10.73 -10.18
C GLY A 224 -17.76 -10.74 -11.69
N ARG A 225 -17.80 -9.57 -12.34
CA ARG A 225 -17.52 -9.39 -13.78
C ARG A 225 -16.59 -8.20 -14.01
N CYS A 226 -15.81 -8.25 -15.09
CA CYS A 226 -14.98 -7.14 -15.54
C CYS A 226 -15.81 -6.12 -16.32
N TYR A 227 -15.41 -4.85 -16.28
CA TYR A 227 -15.92 -3.86 -17.23
C TYR A 227 -15.27 -4.05 -18.61
N PRO A 228 -16.02 -3.94 -19.70
CA PRO A 228 -15.44 -3.85 -21.04
C PRO A 228 -14.56 -2.60 -21.20
N PRO A 229 -13.48 -2.63 -22.01
CA PRO A 229 -12.60 -1.48 -22.25
C PRO A 229 -13.35 -0.19 -22.63
N GLU A 230 -14.36 -0.28 -23.49
CA GLU A 230 -15.18 0.84 -23.93
C GLU A 230 -15.97 1.50 -22.78
N THR A 231 -16.31 0.73 -21.74
CA THR A 231 -16.97 1.24 -20.53
C THR A 231 -15.97 1.87 -19.56
N LEU A 232 -14.74 1.35 -19.49
CA LEU A 232 -13.63 2.00 -18.77
C LEU A 232 -13.27 3.36 -19.42
N GLU A 233 -13.19 3.40 -20.75
CA GLU A 233 -12.96 4.63 -21.51
C GLU A 233 -14.08 5.66 -21.32
N GLU A 234 -15.34 5.22 -21.23
CA GLU A 234 -16.46 6.12 -20.90
C GLU A 234 -16.34 6.70 -19.49
N PHE A 235 -15.99 5.89 -18.48
CA PHE A 235 -15.78 6.38 -17.12
C PHE A 235 -14.66 7.44 -17.06
N VAL A 236 -13.55 7.19 -17.74
CA VAL A 236 -12.42 8.13 -17.79
C VAL A 236 -12.76 9.38 -18.61
N SER A 237 -13.52 9.25 -19.69
CA SER A 237 -14.04 10.37 -20.48
C SER A 237 -14.98 11.26 -19.67
N PHE A 238 -15.85 10.66 -18.84
CA PHE A 238 -16.71 11.38 -17.91
C PHE A 238 -15.91 12.18 -16.88
N CYS A 239 -14.88 11.56 -16.28
CA CYS A 239 -14.00 12.26 -15.34
C CYS A 239 -13.23 13.40 -15.99
N SER A 240 -12.71 13.21 -17.21
CA SER A 240 -12.01 14.24 -17.96
C SER A 240 -12.92 15.44 -18.26
N LYS A 241 -14.13 15.19 -18.79
CA LYS A 241 -15.15 16.21 -19.09
C LYS A 241 -15.48 17.10 -17.88
N HIS A 242 -15.55 16.51 -16.69
CA HIS A 242 -15.98 17.20 -15.46
C HIS A 242 -14.81 17.55 -14.51
N ASN A 243 -13.57 17.37 -14.94
CA ASN A 243 -12.35 17.61 -14.15
C ASN A 243 -12.37 16.90 -12.78
N LEU A 244 -12.71 15.61 -12.79
CA LEU A 244 -12.80 14.73 -11.62
C LEU A 244 -11.62 13.76 -11.57
N HIS A 245 -11.27 13.30 -10.38
CA HIS A 245 -10.41 12.12 -10.22
C HIS A 245 -11.14 10.84 -10.65
N PHE A 246 -10.43 9.93 -11.30
CA PHE A 246 -10.85 8.57 -11.59
C PHE A 246 -10.05 7.59 -10.73
N ILE A 247 -10.75 6.73 -9.98
CA ILE A 247 -10.16 5.75 -9.07
C ILE A 247 -10.64 4.36 -9.49
N SER A 248 -9.73 3.52 -10.00
CA SER A 248 -10.03 2.11 -10.30
C SER A 248 -9.54 1.23 -9.15
N ASP A 249 -10.47 0.63 -8.40
CA ASP A 249 -10.19 -0.43 -7.42
C ASP A 249 -10.05 -1.77 -8.14
N GLU A 250 -8.81 -2.19 -8.39
CA GLU A 250 -8.48 -3.39 -9.16
C GLU A 250 -8.05 -4.57 -8.26
N ILE A 251 -8.49 -4.57 -6.99
CA ILE A 251 -8.15 -5.58 -5.96
C ILE A 251 -8.46 -7.04 -6.33
N TYR A 252 -9.31 -7.27 -7.33
CA TYR A 252 -9.69 -8.59 -7.85
C TYR A 252 -9.04 -8.93 -9.22
N ALA A 253 -8.08 -8.14 -9.71
CA ALA A 253 -7.47 -8.29 -11.03
C ALA A 253 -7.00 -9.72 -11.36
N LYS A 254 -6.40 -10.42 -10.40
CA LYS A 254 -5.91 -11.81 -10.55
C LYS A 254 -6.89 -12.84 -9.97
N SER A 255 -8.13 -12.45 -9.71
CA SER A 255 -9.24 -13.29 -9.23
C SER A 255 -10.26 -13.61 -10.34
N VAL A 256 -9.88 -13.42 -11.60
CA VAL A 256 -10.65 -13.84 -12.78
C VAL A 256 -10.32 -15.29 -13.13
N PHE A 257 -11.36 -16.05 -13.44
CA PHE A 257 -11.30 -17.48 -13.73
C PHE A 257 -12.34 -17.85 -14.81
N ASP A 258 -12.17 -19.01 -15.44
CA ASP A 258 -13.12 -19.53 -16.40
C ASP A 258 -14.49 -19.77 -15.73
N ASN A 259 -15.52 -19.07 -16.20
CA ASN A 259 -16.85 -19.08 -15.61
C ASN A 259 -17.81 -19.86 -16.53
N PRO A 260 -18.11 -21.14 -16.24
CA PRO A 260 -18.98 -21.96 -17.08
C PRO A 260 -20.48 -21.62 -16.97
N ALA A 261 -20.84 -20.56 -16.25
CA ALA A 261 -22.17 -19.95 -16.30
C ALA A 261 -22.22 -18.71 -17.21
N MET A 262 -21.09 -18.27 -17.79
CA MET A 262 -21.00 -17.20 -18.78
C MET A 262 -20.46 -17.75 -20.10
N ALA A 263 -21.24 -17.66 -21.18
CA ALA A 263 -20.80 -18.12 -22.50
C ALA A 263 -19.65 -17.27 -23.07
N ASN A 264 -19.71 -15.95 -22.88
CA ASN A 264 -18.72 -14.98 -23.36
C ASN A 264 -18.33 -14.04 -22.19
N PRO A 265 -17.46 -14.48 -21.26
CA PRO A 265 -17.02 -13.64 -20.16
C PRO A 265 -16.09 -12.51 -20.65
N THR A 266 -16.36 -11.28 -20.21
CA THR A 266 -15.46 -10.14 -20.45
C THR A 266 -14.13 -10.39 -19.73
N PRO A 267 -12.97 -10.41 -20.42
CA PRO A 267 -11.67 -10.60 -19.78
C PRO A 267 -11.35 -9.39 -18.88
N PHE A 268 -10.48 -9.59 -17.89
CA PHE A 268 -9.93 -8.45 -17.16
C PHE A 268 -8.99 -7.65 -18.05
N VAL A 269 -9.25 -6.35 -18.13
CA VAL A 269 -8.34 -5.36 -18.67
C VAL A 269 -8.15 -4.30 -17.59
N SER A 270 -6.91 -4.07 -17.18
CA SER A 270 -6.58 -2.99 -16.25
C SER A 270 -6.77 -1.64 -16.95
N THR A 271 -7.17 -0.63 -16.18
CA THR A 271 -7.10 0.78 -16.62
C THR A 271 -5.70 1.14 -17.13
N LEU A 272 -4.65 0.53 -16.56
CA LEU A 272 -3.25 0.78 -16.89
C LEU A 272 -2.84 0.26 -18.28
N ALA A 273 -3.58 -0.71 -18.85
CA ALA A 273 -3.30 -1.28 -20.17
C ALA A 273 -3.87 -0.42 -21.32
N LEU A 274 -4.76 0.52 -21.00
CA LEU A 274 -5.47 1.35 -21.97
C LEU A 274 -4.77 2.70 -22.16
N ASP A 275 -4.98 3.35 -23.31
CA ASP A 275 -4.32 4.61 -23.70
C ASP A 275 -4.95 5.84 -23.04
N MET A 276 -5.16 5.76 -21.72
CA MET A 276 -5.98 6.70 -20.94
C MET A 276 -5.42 8.12 -20.91
N HIS A 277 -4.12 8.30 -21.17
CA HIS A 277 -3.48 9.62 -21.25
C HIS A 277 -3.91 10.45 -22.46
N LYS A 278 -4.56 9.83 -23.46
CA LYS A 278 -5.27 10.56 -24.53
C LYS A 278 -6.63 11.09 -24.10
N ILE A 279 -7.17 10.61 -22.98
CA ILE A 279 -8.52 10.90 -22.51
C ILE A 279 -8.48 11.85 -21.29
N ILE A 280 -7.59 11.62 -20.31
CA ILE A 280 -7.52 12.36 -19.04
C ILE A 280 -6.09 12.78 -18.67
N ASP A 281 -5.93 13.88 -17.91
CA ASP A 281 -4.65 14.23 -17.29
C ASP A 281 -4.17 13.06 -16.39
N PRO A 282 -2.94 12.54 -16.57
CA PRO A 282 -2.34 11.51 -15.71
C PRO A 282 -2.51 11.74 -14.20
N LYS A 283 -2.60 13.00 -13.75
CA LYS A 283 -2.76 13.38 -12.34
C LYS A 283 -4.15 13.11 -11.78
N HIS A 284 -5.14 12.83 -12.61
CA HIS A 284 -6.49 12.46 -12.18
C HIS A 284 -6.75 10.96 -12.24
N LEU A 285 -5.84 10.16 -12.80
CA LEU A 285 -5.97 8.70 -12.89
C LEU A 285 -5.23 8.01 -11.73
N HIS A 286 -5.96 7.19 -10.98
CA HIS A 286 -5.45 6.43 -9.83
C HIS A 286 -5.91 4.97 -9.91
N VAL A 287 -5.02 4.03 -9.59
CA VAL A 287 -5.34 2.60 -9.55
C VAL A 287 -4.95 2.03 -8.19
N LEU A 288 -5.82 1.21 -7.62
CA LEU A 288 -5.64 0.61 -6.29
C LEU A 288 -5.46 -0.91 -6.43
N TYR A 289 -4.48 -1.47 -5.72
CA TYR A 289 -4.26 -2.92 -5.71
C TYR A 289 -3.79 -3.44 -4.33
N GLY A 290 -3.79 -4.76 -4.09
CA GLY A 290 -3.32 -5.28 -2.82
C GLY A 290 -3.36 -6.80 -2.63
N ALA A 291 -2.61 -7.27 -1.64
CA ALA A 291 -2.51 -8.69 -1.30
C ALA A 291 -3.82 -9.32 -0.76
N SER A 292 -4.79 -8.49 -0.38
CA SER A 292 -5.94 -8.91 0.45
C SER A 292 -6.94 -9.87 -0.20
N LYS A 293 -6.94 -10.02 -1.53
CA LYS A 293 -7.83 -10.96 -2.26
C LYS A 293 -7.03 -11.90 -3.14
N ASP A 294 -6.14 -11.33 -3.94
CA ASP A 294 -5.40 -12.11 -4.94
C ASP A 294 -4.29 -12.98 -4.38
N PHE A 295 -3.72 -12.63 -3.23
CA PHE A 295 -2.67 -13.37 -2.53
C PHE A 295 -3.18 -14.08 -1.27
N CYS A 296 -4.51 -14.18 -1.10
CA CYS A 296 -5.14 -14.83 0.07
C CYS A 296 -4.64 -14.28 1.43
N ALA A 297 -4.28 -12.98 1.47
CA ALA A 297 -3.48 -12.38 2.53
C ALA A 297 -4.13 -11.15 3.18
N ASN A 298 -5.45 -11.15 3.37
CA ASN A 298 -6.18 -10.03 3.99
C ASN A 298 -5.69 -9.69 5.42
N GLY A 299 -5.17 -10.67 6.16
CA GLY A 299 -4.58 -10.46 7.48
C GLY A 299 -3.30 -9.61 7.48
N LEU A 300 -2.50 -9.61 6.41
CA LEU A 300 -1.20 -8.91 6.37
C LEU A 300 -1.33 -7.39 6.27
N ARG A 301 -2.52 -6.88 5.92
CA ARG A 301 -2.80 -5.44 5.74
C ARG A 301 -1.82 -4.77 4.77
N LEU A 302 -1.82 -5.24 3.52
CA LEU A 302 -0.99 -4.68 2.46
C LEU A 302 -1.82 -4.34 1.22
N GLY A 303 -1.62 -3.13 0.74
CA GLY A 303 -2.20 -2.57 -0.48
C GLY A 303 -1.32 -1.44 -1.01
N CYS A 304 -1.63 -0.95 -2.20
CA CYS A 304 -0.93 0.14 -2.84
C CYS A 304 -1.87 1.05 -3.62
N ILE A 305 -1.43 2.29 -3.78
CA ILE A 305 -1.96 3.29 -4.70
C ILE A 305 -0.91 3.50 -5.79
N TYR A 306 -1.32 3.37 -7.05
CA TYR A 306 -0.61 3.92 -8.19
C TYR A 306 -1.18 5.30 -8.53
N SER A 307 -0.31 6.31 -8.67
CA SER A 307 -0.69 7.65 -9.11
C SER A 307 0.50 8.44 -9.65
N LYS A 308 0.33 9.11 -10.80
CA LYS A 308 1.29 10.12 -11.30
C LYS A 308 1.15 11.48 -10.57
N ASN A 309 0.17 11.64 -9.67
CA ASN A 309 -0.09 12.89 -8.97
C ASN A 309 0.79 13.05 -7.72
N LYS A 310 1.97 13.65 -7.90
CA LYS A 310 2.93 13.94 -6.82
C LYS A 310 2.34 14.80 -5.68
N GLY A 311 1.34 15.64 -5.98
CA GLY A 311 0.64 16.43 -4.96
C GLY A 311 -0.24 15.57 -4.06
N LEU A 312 -1.04 14.68 -4.66
CA LEU A 312 -1.84 13.68 -3.94
C LEU A 312 -0.96 12.73 -3.11
N LEU A 313 0.12 12.20 -3.71
CA LEU A 313 1.04 11.33 -2.98
C LEU A 313 1.74 12.06 -1.82
N GLY A 314 2.03 13.36 -1.96
CA GLY A 314 2.54 14.22 -0.89
C GLY A 314 1.52 14.45 0.23
N ALA A 315 0.25 14.69 -0.11
CA ALA A 315 -0.83 14.84 0.86
C ALA A 315 -1.05 13.54 1.65
N ILE A 316 -1.13 12.39 0.98
CA ILE A 316 -1.23 11.07 1.59
C ILE A 316 0.00 10.79 2.48
N SER A 317 1.19 11.19 2.04
CA SER A 317 2.42 11.07 2.83
C SER A 317 2.34 11.75 4.19
N SER A 318 1.66 12.89 4.31
CA SER A 318 1.57 13.64 5.58
C SER A 318 0.66 12.98 6.62
N ILE A 319 -0.38 12.26 6.19
CA ILE A 319 -1.32 11.53 7.07
C ILE A 319 -0.95 10.06 7.27
N SER A 320 -0.08 9.51 6.43
CA SER A 320 0.34 8.10 6.52
C SER A 320 0.96 7.66 7.86
N PRO A 321 1.66 8.49 8.67
CA PRO A 321 2.27 8.04 9.94
C PRO A 321 1.27 7.47 10.95
N PHE A 322 -0.03 7.81 10.82
CA PHE A 322 -1.10 7.23 11.63
C PHE A 322 -1.46 5.78 11.23
N SER A 323 -0.94 5.29 10.10
CA SER A 323 -1.26 3.98 9.53
C SER A 323 -0.17 3.50 8.54
N TRP A 324 1.06 3.30 9.00
CA TRP A 324 2.10 2.64 8.19
C TRP A 324 1.95 1.11 8.21
N SER A 325 2.24 0.47 7.07
CA SER A 325 2.37 -0.99 6.98
C SER A 325 3.70 -1.44 7.60
N PRO A 326 3.75 -2.47 8.47
CA PRO A 326 4.99 -2.94 9.07
C PRO A 326 6.01 -3.42 8.02
N HIS A 327 7.27 -2.98 8.11
CA HIS A 327 8.29 -3.28 7.10
C HIS A 327 8.51 -4.78 6.84
N ILE A 328 8.54 -5.59 7.89
CA ILE A 328 8.68 -7.06 7.78
C ILE A 328 7.56 -7.67 6.93
N LEU A 329 6.32 -7.15 7.02
CA LEU A 329 5.21 -7.61 6.18
C LEU A 329 5.35 -7.09 4.74
N GLN A 330 5.91 -5.89 4.55
CA GLN A 330 6.21 -5.37 3.22
C GLN A 330 7.25 -6.24 2.50
N ASP A 331 8.26 -6.76 3.19
CA ASP A 331 9.25 -7.70 2.61
C ASP A 331 8.63 -9.02 2.21
N VAL A 332 7.73 -9.58 3.03
CA VAL A 332 7.00 -10.80 2.71
C VAL A 332 6.24 -10.63 1.40
N TRP A 333 5.53 -9.52 1.19
CA TRP A 333 4.83 -9.27 -0.06
C TRP A 333 5.78 -8.92 -1.22
N ALA A 334 6.90 -8.25 -0.96
CA ALA A 334 7.94 -8.05 -1.98
C ALA A 334 8.50 -9.40 -2.48
N ALA A 335 8.82 -10.32 -1.57
CA ALA A 335 9.26 -11.67 -1.91
C ALA A 335 8.20 -12.46 -2.70
N MET A 336 6.91 -12.33 -2.35
CA MET A 336 5.79 -12.93 -3.10
C MET A 336 5.65 -12.40 -4.54
N LEU A 337 6.15 -11.19 -4.82
CA LEU A 337 6.12 -10.55 -6.14
C LEU A 337 7.42 -10.80 -6.93
N GLU A 338 8.56 -10.85 -6.24
CA GLU A 338 9.89 -11.14 -6.79
C GLU A 338 10.03 -12.60 -7.21
N ASP A 339 9.50 -13.57 -6.44
CA ASP A 339 9.44 -14.98 -6.84
C ASP A 339 8.29 -15.23 -7.84
N ARG A 340 8.51 -14.74 -9.06
CA ARG A 340 7.58 -14.87 -10.21
C ARG A 340 7.20 -16.33 -10.52
N THR A 341 7.99 -17.32 -10.09
CA THR A 341 7.69 -18.74 -10.29
C THR A 341 6.64 -19.20 -9.27
N TRP A 342 6.86 -18.89 -7.99
CA TRP A 342 5.88 -19.12 -6.94
C TRP A 342 4.59 -18.34 -7.20
N THR A 343 4.66 -17.04 -7.53
CA THR A 343 3.46 -16.22 -7.82
C THR A 343 2.62 -16.86 -8.91
N ARG A 344 3.24 -17.26 -10.02
CA ARG A 344 2.54 -17.86 -11.16
C ARG A 344 1.89 -19.19 -10.78
N HIS A 345 2.58 -20.04 -10.02
CA HIS A 345 2.03 -21.32 -9.56
C HIS A 345 0.82 -21.11 -8.63
N MET A 346 0.98 -20.26 -7.62
CA MET A 346 -0.06 -19.91 -6.65
C MET A 346 -1.30 -19.33 -7.34
N MET A 347 -1.12 -18.35 -8.24
CA MET A 347 -2.23 -17.74 -8.98
C MET A 347 -2.96 -18.77 -9.87
N GLN A 348 -2.24 -19.60 -10.61
CA GLN A 348 -2.86 -20.66 -11.44
C GLN A 348 -3.67 -21.65 -10.59
N ARG A 349 -3.14 -22.06 -9.43
CA ARG A 349 -3.80 -23.00 -8.53
C ARG A 349 -5.05 -22.38 -7.89
N LYS A 350 -4.94 -21.14 -7.39
CA LYS A 350 -6.05 -20.32 -6.87
C LYS A 350 -7.18 -20.21 -7.90
N THR A 351 -6.87 -19.80 -9.13
CA THR A 351 -7.84 -19.66 -10.23
C THR A 351 -8.56 -20.97 -10.55
N ARG A 352 -7.86 -22.12 -10.53
CA ARG A 352 -8.49 -23.45 -10.74
C ARG A 352 -9.43 -23.83 -9.60
N LEU A 353 -9.05 -23.57 -8.34
CA LEU A 353 -9.89 -23.85 -7.17
C LEU A 353 -11.14 -22.95 -7.17
N MET A 354 -10.98 -21.64 -7.43
CA MET A 354 -12.10 -20.71 -7.58
C MET A 354 -13.09 -21.15 -8.68
N ALA A 355 -12.60 -21.64 -9.82
CA ALA A 355 -13.45 -22.21 -10.87
C ALA A 355 -14.10 -23.56 -10.49
N ALA A 356 -13.51 -24.33 -9.58
CA ALA A 356 -14.12 -25.55 -9.03
C ALA A 356 -15.24 -25.21 -8.04
N ASP A 357 -14.98 -24.33 -7.08
CA ASP A 357 -15.98 -23.87 -6.10
C ASP A 357 -17.15 -23.17 -6.79
N TYR A 358 -16.86 -22.32 -7.79
CA TYR A 358 -17.90 -21.68 -8.61
C TYR A 358 -18.75 -22.71 -9.38
N ARG A 359 -18.17 -23.80 -9.89
CA ARG A 359 -18.93 -24.91 -10.49
C ARG A 359 -19.79 -25.64 -9.46
N THR A 360 -19.26 -25.89 -8.26
CA THR A 360 -20.00 -26.54 -7.16
C THR A 360 -21.23 -25.73 -6.77
N ILE A 361 -21.07 -24.44 -6.49
CA ILE A 361 -22.19 -23.57 -6.12
C ILE A 361 -23.19 -23.39 -7.26
N THR A 362 -22.76 -23.13 -8.50
CA THR A 362 -23.69 -22.90 -9.62
C THR A 362 -24.45 -24.17 -10.01
N SER A 363 -23.82 -25.35 -9.91
CA SER A 363 -24.49 -26.63 -10.11
C SER A 363 -25.54 -26.90 -9.02
N PHE A 364 -25.18 -26.65 -7.76
CA PHE A 364 -26.10 -26.78 -6.62
C PHE A 364 -27.32 -25.85 -6.76
N LEU A 365 -27.09 -24.58 -7.11
CA LEU A 365 -28.16 -23.59 -7.28
C LEU A 365 -29.09 -23.98 -8.44
N LYS A 366 -28.54 -24.42 -9.59
CA LYS A 366 -29.31 -24.96 -10.72
C LYS A 366 -30.16 -26.17 -10.31
N GLN A 367 -29.56 -27.17 -9.64
CA GLN A 367 -30.24 -28.38 -9.18
C GLN A 367 -31.40 -28.11 -8.21
N ASN A 368 -31.31 -27.04 -7.42
CA ASN A 368 -32.33 -26.66 -6.44
C ASN A 368 -33.30 -25.57 -6.94
N ASN A 369 -33.23 -25.21 -8.23
CA ASN A 369 -34.01 -24.13 -8.84
C ASN A 369 -33.90 -22.79 -8.07
N ILE A 370 -32.66 -22.41 -7.75
CA ILE A 370 -32.33 -21.12 -7.13
C ILE A 370 -31.62 -20.27 -8.20
N GLY A 371 -32.25 -19.17 -8.61
CA GLY A 371 -31.66 -18.25 -9.57
C GLY A 371 -30.44 -17.50 -9.00
N PHE A 372 -29.47 -17.20 -9.85
CA PHE A 372 -28.31 -16.39 -9.52
C PHE A 372 -27.86 -15.58 -10.73
N TYR A 373 -27.17 -14.47 -10.49
CA TYR A 373 -26.53 -13.69 -11.55
C TYR A 373 -25.29 -14.45 -12.06
N PRO A 374 -25.12 -14.69 -13.38
CA PRO A 374 -25.72 -13.95 -14.51
C PRO A 374 -26.89 -14.65 -15.23
N ILE A 375 -27.48 -15.71 -14.66
CA ILE A 375 -28.54 -16.51 -15.30
C ILE A 375 -29.91 -15.83 -15.25
N LEU A 376 -30.12 -14.89 -14.32
CA LEU A 376 -31.37 -14.12 -14.20
C LEU A 376 -31.37 -12.91 -15.14
N TYR A 377 -32.25 -12.94 -16.15
CA TYR A 377 -32.44 -11.85 -17.12
C TYR A 377 -33.57 -10.86 -16.77
N GLU A 378 -34.59 -11.26 -15.99
CA GLU A 378 -35.90 -10.57 -16.00
C GLU A 378 -36.61 -10.41 -14.63
N THR A 379 -35.90 -10.19 -13.51
CA THR A 379 -36.57 -9.98 -12.20
C THR A 379 -36.01 -8.81 -11.39
N GLU A 380 -36.68 -7.66 -11.45
CA GLU A 380 -36.30 -6.47 -10.65
C GLU A 380 -36.72 -6.56 -9.16
N ASP A 381 -37.73 -7.37 -8.82
CA ASP A 381 -38.37 -7.37 -7.49
C ASP A 381 -37.91 -8.46 -6.50
N LEU A 382 -36.91 -9.28 -6.85
CA LEU A 382 -36.42 -10.33 -5.95
C LEU A 382 -35.32 -9.85 -4.99
N GLY A 383 -35.39 -10.30 -3.74
CA GLY A 383 -34.39 -10.00 -2.72
C GLY A 383 -33.08 -10.76 -2.97
N TRP A 384 -32.04 -10.03 -3.36
CA TRP A 384 -30.70 -10.59 -3.58
C TRP A 384 -29.93 -10.83 -2.26
N PHE A 385 -29.12 -11.88 -2.24
CA PHE A 385 -28.09 -12.13 -1.22
C PHE A 385 -26.83 -12.65 -1.90
N TRP A 386 -25.67 -12.45 -1.27
CA TRP A 386 -24.37 -12.82 -1.84
C TRP A 386 -23.81 -14.06 -1.14
N ILE A 387 -23.19 -14.95 -1.90
CA ILE A 387 -22.49 -16.12 -1.39
C ILE A 387 -21.02 -16.02 -1.81
N THR A 388 -20.13 -16.01 -0.82
CA THR A 388 -18.70 -16.26 -1.04
C THR A 388 -18.49 -17.75 -1.17
N PHE A 389 -17.86 -18.16 -2.27
CA PHE A 389 -17.59 -19.57 -2.59
C PHE A 389 -16.15 -19.99 -2.27
N THR A 390 -15.25 -19.04 -1.97
CA THR A 390 -13.84 -19.29 -1.60
C THR A 390 -13.68 -19.69 -0.14
N VAL A 391 -14.49 -20.67 0.28
CA VAL A 391 -14.36 -21.40 1.55
C VAL A 391 -14.19 -22.87 1.21
N GLY A 392 -13.18 -23.54 1.79
CA GLY A 392 -12.78 -24.90 1.38
C GLY A 392 -13.93 -25.90 1.20
N GLU A 393 -13.79 -26.81 0.22
CA GLU A 393 -14.85 -27.61 -0.40
C GLU A 393 -15.90 -28.19 0.56
N GLU A 394 -15.48 -28.81 1.67
CA GLU A 394 -16.39 -29.41 2.65
C GLU A 394 -17.26 -28.36 3.39
N ALA A 395 -16.68 -27.21 3.73
CA ALA A 395 -17.41 -26.09 4.33
C ALA A 395 -18.39 -25.47 3.31
N LEU A 396 -18.03 -25.42 2.02
CA LEU A 396 -18.92 -24.95 0.97
C LEU A 396 -20.13 -25.89 0.81
N LYS A 397 -19.90 -27.20 0.70
CA LYS A 397 -20.98 -28.21 0.59
C LYS A 397 -21.95 -28.16 1.78
N GLU A 398 -21.42 -28.15 3.01
CA GLU A 398 -22.23 -28.10 4.23
C GLU A 398 -22.98 -26.76 4.36
N GLY A 399 -22.33 -25.64 4.00
CA GLY A 399 -22.97 -24.33 3.97
C GLY A 399 -24.14 -24.27 2.98
N LEU A 400 -23.99 -24.86 1.79
CA LEU A 400 -25.05 -24.98 0.79
C LEU A 400 -26.20 -25.89 1.28
N ALA A 401 -25.90 -27.03 1.89
CA ALA A 401 -26.89 -27.92 2.49
C ALA A 401 -27.74 -27.19 3.55
N ARG A 402 -27.12 -26.38 4.41
CA ARG A 402 -27.82 -25.52 5.40
C ARG A 402 -28.69 -24.46 4.75
N ILE A 403 -28.22 -23.81 3.69
CA ILE A 403 -29.03 -22.83 2.92
C ILE A 403 -30.29 -23.51 2.37
N LEU A 404 -30.15 -24.70 1.76
CA LEU A 404 -31.30 -25.44 1.23
C LEU A 404 -32.28 -25.84 2.34
N LYS A 405 -31.79 -26.35 3.47
CA LYS A 405 -32.62 -26.65 4.65
C LYS A 405 -33.37 -25.42 5.14
N ALA A 406 -32.69 -24.28 5.30
CA ALA A 406 -33.31 -23.03 5.72
C ALA A 406 -34.38 -22.52 4.72
N LEU A 407 -34.14 -22.67 3.41
CA LEU A 407 -35.13 -22.35 2.37
C LEU A 407 -36.34 -23.30 2.38
N GLN A 408 -36.12 -24.60 2.66
CA GLN A 408 -37.20 -25.58 2.83
C GLN A 408 -38.02 -25.30 4.10
N ASP A 409 -37.36 -25.01 5.23
CA ASP A 409 -37.98 -24.63 6.49
C ASP A 409 -38.77 -23.32 6.35
N PHE A 410 -38.25 -22.32 5.63
CA PHE A 410 -38.97 -21.09 5.31
C PHE A 410 -40.20 -21.35 4.42
N LYS A 411 -40.07 -22.17 3.37
CA LYS A 411 -41.21 -22.59 2.53
C LYS A 411 -42.26 -23.36 3.36
N ALA A 412 -41.84 -24.20 4.30
CA ALA A 412 -42.72 -24.92 5.21
C ALA A 412 -43.40 -23.98 6.24
N TRP A 413 -42.68 -22.97 6.75
CA TRP A 413 -43.21 -21.93 7.62
C TRP A 413 -44.20 -21.02 6.91
N ALA A 414 -43.91 -20.57 5.68
CA ALA A 414 -44.81 -19.76 4.86
C ALA A 414 -46.12 -20.50 4.51
N ARG A 415 -46.08 -21.85 4.45
CA ARG A 415 -47.27 -22.72 4.34
C ARG A 415 -48.07 -22.85 5.64
N LYS A 416 -47.53 -22.45 6.81
CA LYS A 416 -48.30 -22.38 8.07
C LYS A 416 -49.21 -21.16 8.04
N ILE A 417 -50.51 -21.41 7.97
CA ILE A 417 -51.53 -20.37 7.97
C ILE A 417 -51.51 -19.63 9.31
N ARG A 418 -51.48 -18.29 9.26
CA ARG A 418 -51.59 -17.46 10.46
C ARG A 418 -53.00 -17.64 11.06
N CYS A 419 -53.06 -18.38 12.19
CA CYS A 419 -54.27 -18.60 12.98
C CYS A 419 -54.93 -17.26 13.35
N THR A 420 -56.26 -17.16 13.28
CA THR A 420 -56.98 -15.93 13.66
C THR A 420 -57.17 -15.76 15.18
N GLY A 421 -56.83 -16.78 15.98
CA GLY A 421 -56.82 -16.70 17.45
C GLY A 421 -58.18 -16.93 18.13
N GLU A 422 -59.23 -17.21 17.37
CA GLU A 422 -60.52 -17.65 17.91
C GLU A 422 -60.36 -19.00 18.64
N HIS A 423 -60.64 -19.06 19.95
CA HIS A 423 -60.66 -20.31 20.72
C HIS A 423 -62.04 -20.98 20.69
N PRO A 424 -62.13 -22.33 20.78
CA PRO A 424 -61.03 -23.28 20.97
C PRO A 424 -60.34 -23.70 19.66
N VAL A 425 -60.97 -23.53 18.50
CA VAL A 425 -60.37 -23.76 17.16
C VAL A 425 -60.83 -22.64 16.24
N CYS A 426 -59.89 -21.99 15.55
CA CYS A 426 -60.23 -20.88 14.69
C CYS A 426 -60.83 -21.31 13.36
N SER A 427 -61.71 -20.47 12.81
CA SER A 427 -62.41 -20.65 11.53
C SER A 427 -61.48 -21.07 10.37
N LYS A 428 -60.26 -20.49 10.28
CA LYS A 428 -59.26 -20.83 9.26
C LYS A 428 -58.58 -22.20 9.43
N CYS A 429 -58.51 -22.71 10.66
CA CYS A 429 -57.95 -24.04 10.94
C CYS A 429 -59.03 -25.13 10.81
N SER A 430 -60.24 -24.83 11.31
CA SER A 430 -61.43 -25.68 11.18
C SER A 430 -61.77 -25.96 9.71
N SER A 431 -61.88 -24.92 8.87
CA SER A 431 -62.17 -25.04 7.43
C SER A 431 -61.12 -25.80 6.61
N LYS A 432 -59.94 -26.08 7.17
CA LYS A 432 -58.86 -26.83 6.51
C LYS A 432 -58.47 -28.11 7.25
N ASN A 433 -59.29 -28.55 8.21
CA ASN A 433 -59.11 -29.74 9.03
C ASN A 433 -57.70 -29.85 9.64
N ARG A 434 -57.23 -28.75 10.27
CA ARG A 434 -55.91 -28.65 10.92
C ARG A 434 -56.05 -28.28 12.38
N GLU A 435 -55.17 -28.83 13.21
CA GLU A 435 -55.11 -28.55 14.64
C GLU A 435 -54.65 -27.10 14.91
N CYS A 436 -55.28 -26.45 15.89
CA CYS A 436 -54.97 -25.09 16.29
C CYS A 436 -53.85 -25.06 17.34
N SER A 437 -52.61 -24.84 16.91
CA SER A 437 -51.51 -24.57 17.84
C SER A 437 -51.48 -23.10 18.25
N TYR A 438 -51.83 -22.81 19.51
CA TYR A 438 -51.73 -21.47 20.09
C TYR A 438 -50.38 -21.29 20.78
N SER A 439 -49.52 -20.43 20.25
CA SER A 439 -48.35 -19.99 21.00
C SER A 439 -48.79 -19.07 22.15
N ILE A 440 -48.48 -19.46 23.38
CA ILE A 440 -48.61 -18.54 24.53
C ILE A 440 -47.76 -17.30 24.23
N GLN A 441 -48.38 -16.14 24.09
CA GLN A 441 -47.66 -14.87 24.00
C GLN A 441 -46.93 -14.65 25.33
N LYS A 442 -45.63 -15.00 25.38
CA LYS A 442 -44.74 -14.36 26.36
C LYS A 442 -44.82 -12.86 26.09
N ALA A 443 -45.23 -12.10 27.10
CA ALA A 443 -45.34 -10.64 26.98
C ALA A 443 -43.99 -10.08 26.50
N ALA A 444 -43.97 -9.52 25.29
CA ALA A 444 -42.79 -8.85 24.78
C ALA A 444 -42.47 -7.68 25.72
N GLY A 445 -41.36 -7.80 26.44
CA GLY A 445 -40.92 -6.79 27.39
C GLY A 445 -40.58 -5.50 26.67
N ARG A 446 -41.56 -4.59 26.56
CA ARG A 446 -41.28 -3.18 26.31
C ARG A 446 -40.28 -2.74 27.39
N PRO A 447 -39.13 -2.14 27.05
CA PRO A 447 -38.17 -1.70 28.05
C PRO A 447 -38.88 -0.86 29.11
N ARG A 448 -38.70 -1.21 30.39
CA ARG A 448 -39.25 -0.42 31.49
C ARG A 448 -38.68 0.98 31.38
N THR A 449 -39.55 1.96 31.13
CA THR A 449 -39.20 3.38 31.31
C THR A 449 -38.65 3.51 32.72
N ARG A 450 -37.37 3.87 32.84
CA ARG A 450 -36.72 4.03 34.14
C ARG A 450 -37.42 5.20 34.83
N GLN A 451 -38.24 4.90 35.84
CA GLN A 451 -38.81 5.95 36.68
C GLN A 451 -37.65 6.76 37.25
N GLN A 452 -37.57 8.04 36.88
CA GLN A 452 -36.86 9.00 37.69
C GLN A 452 -37.53 8.98 39.06
N SER A 453 -36.75 8.70 40.11
CA SER A 453 -37.12 9.00 41.48
C SER A 453 -37.50 10.47 41.55
N GLY A 454 -38.73 10.75 41.99
CA GLY A 454 -39.40 11.97 41.60
C GLY A 454 -38.87 13.26 42.24
N LEU A 455 -39.23 14.38 41.60
CA LEU A 455 -39.56 15.66 42.23
C LEU A 455 -40.42 16.47 41.22
N GLY A 456 -41.49 17.12 41.68
CA GLY A 456 -42.26 18.10 40.88
C GLY A 456 -43.66 17.67 40.45
N ARG A 457 -44.66 18.47 40.85
CA ARG A 457 -46.05 18.46 40.34
C ARG A 457 -46.11 19.29 39.05
N ASP A 458 -46.92 18.94 38.06
CA ASP A 458 -48.26 19.55 37.80
C ASP A 458 -48.86 19.18 36.41
N GLY A 459 -50.13 19.55 36.18
CA GLY A 459 -50.50 20.14 34.88
C GLY A 459 -50.99 19.29 33.68
N ARG A 460 -52.18 18.67 33.78
CA ARG A 460 -53.30 18.73 32.78
C ARG A 460 -53.04 18.71 31.23
N SER A 461 -53.60 17.66 30.59
CA SER A 461 -54.71 17.75 29.57
C SER A 461 -54.45 17.82 28.04
N ARG A 462 -55.39 17.20 27.28
CA ARG A 462 -55.74 17.33 25.83
C ARG A 462 -54.80 16.70 24.77
N ARG A 463 -55.25 16.36 23.55
CA ARG A 463 -56.52 15.74 23.05
C ARG A 463 -56.31 15.31 21.57
N ARG A 464 -57.01 14.26 21.12
CA ARG A 464 -57.04 13.64 19.76
C ARG A 464 -57.10 14.59 18.54
N ARG A 465 -56.47 14.18 17.42
CA ARG A 465 -56.99 13.92 16.03
C ARG A 465 -55.80 13.39 15.18
N ALA A 466 -55.81 12.30 14.40
CA ALA A 466 -56.75 11.71 13.43
C ALA A 466 -56.69 12.36 12.03
N ILE A 467 -56.07 11.65 11.06
CA ILE A 467 -56.14 11.85 9.59
C ILE A 467 -56.15 10.45 8.92
N GLU A 468 -56.81 10.32 7.76
CA GLU A 468 -57.28 9.08 7.15
C GLU A 468 -56.37 8.49 6.05
N LEU A 469 -56.68 7.25 5.62
CA LEU A 469 -56.04 6.47 4.55
C LEU A 469 -57.08 6.09 3.48
N VAL A 470 -56.79 6.30 2.19
CA VAL A 470 -57.58 5.81 1.04
C VAL A 470 -56.61 5.45 -0.13
N PRO A 471 -56.84 4.41 -0.96
CA PRO A 471 -55.75 3.59 -1.53
C PRO A 471 -55.63 3.57 -3.08
N SER A 472 -54.84 2.60 -3.60
CA SER A 472 -54.56 2.32 -5.03
C SER A 472 -55.67 1.55 -5.77
N PRO A 473 -55.54 1.34 -7.09
CA PRO A 473 -56.29 0.35 -7.86
C PRO A 473 -55.45 -0.68 -8.66
N GLU A 474 -56.13 -1.72 -9.15
CA GLU A 474 -55.67 -2.87 -9.98
C GLU A 474 -56.54 -2.93 -11.28
N SER A 475 -56.42 -3.80 -12.31
CA SER A 475 -55.65 -5.04 -12.57
C SER A 475 -55.53 -5.26 -14.13
N LEU A 476 -55.76 -6.50 -14.63
CA LEU A 476 -55.97 -6.98 -16.02
C LEU A 476 -54.68 -7.32 -16.83
N LEU A 477 -54.35 -8.59 -17.17
CA LEU A 477 -54.98 -9.56 -18.12
C LEU A 477 -54.78 -9.15 -19.60
N ASP A 478 -54.41 -10.00 -20.58
CA ASP A 478 -54.40 -11.49 -20.66
C ASP A 478 -53.55 -12.08 -21.83
N LEU A 479 -53.40 -13.43 -21.85
CA LEU A 479 -53.30 -14.38 -23.00
C LEU A 479 -52.05 -14.60 -23.91
N SER A 480 -51.77 -15.92 -24.09
CA SER A 480 -51.35 -16.68 -25.30
C SER A 480 -49.87 -16.72 -25.75
N GLN A 481 -49.40 -17.73 -26.52
CA GLN A 481 -49.51 -19.21 -26.41
C GLN A 481 -48.52 -19.90 -27.42
N ASP A 482 -48.01 -21.08 -27.05
CA ASP A 482 -47.56 -22.21 -27.91
C ASP A 482 -46.32 -22.16 -28.85
N ALA A 483 -45.83 -23.40 -29.09
CA ALA A 483 -44.86 -23.93 -30.08
C ALA A 483 -43.36 -23.53 -29.95
N SER A 484 -42.34 -24.39 -29.72
CA SER A 484 -42.03 -25.83 -29.94
C SER A 484 -41.13 -26.12 -31.17
N GLU A 485 -40.10 -26.97 -30.97
CA GLU A 485 -39.35 -27.72 -32.01
C GLU A 485 -38.41 -26.91 -32.94
N LEU A 486 -37.30 -27.42 -33.52
CA LEU A 486 -36.62 -28.73 -33.47
C LEU A 486 -35.11 -28.59 -33.83
N VAL A 487 -34.27 -29.42 -33.18
CA VAL A 487 -32.99 -30.07 -33.61
C VAL A 487 -32.31 -29.66 -34.94
N SER A 488 -30.99 -29.38 -34.91
CA SER A 488 -29.97 -30.13 -35.70
C SER A 488 -28.49 -29.75 -35.42
N GLU A 489 -27.66 -30.79 -35.33
CA GLU A 489 -26.19 -30.84 -35.35
C GLU A 489 -25.80 -32.07 -36.22
N PRO A 490 -24.52 -32.31 -36.58
CA PRO A 490 -23.51 -31.46 -37.21
C PRO A 490 -23.12 -32.07 -38.60
N PRO A 491 -21.88 -31.96 -39.15
CA PRO A 491 -20.83 -32.92 -38.73
C PRO A 491 -19.33 -32.48 -38.88
N SER A 492 -18.44 -33.28 -38.24
CA SER A 492 -17.08 -33.69 -38.69
C SER A 492 -16.06 -32.63 -39.16
N SER A 493 -15.00 -32.28 -38.41
CA SER A 493 -13.78 -33.05 -38.02
C SER A 493 -12.59 -32.96 -39.00
N VAL A 494 -11.43 -32.49 -38.52
CA VAL A 494 -10.10 -32.86 -39.04
C VAL A 494 -9.14 -33.00 -37.85
N HIS A 495 -8.36 -34.09 -37.82
CA HIS A 495 -7.26 -34.32 -36.87
C HIS A 495 -5.96 -33.71 -37.39
N GLU A 496 -5.06 -33.32 -36.48
CA GLU A 496 -3.63 -33.63 -36.62
C GLU A 496 -2.92 -33.64 -35.24
N THR A 497 -1.77 -34.32 -35.15
CA THR A 497 -1.15 -34.81 -33.91
C THR A 497 0.38 -34.59 -33.88
N PRO A 498 1.10 -34.81 -32.76
CA PRO A 498 2.22 -33.95 -32.36
C PRO A 498 3.64 -34.52 -32.48
N GLY A 499 4.64 -33.67 -32.21
CA GLY A 499 6.02 -33.97 -31.81
C GLY A 499 6.71 -32.69 -31.29
N SER A 500 7.79 -32.71 -30.52
CA SER A 500 8.58 -33.81 -29.93
C SER A 500 9.33 -33.32 -28.67
N GLN A 501 9.89 -34.25 -27.90
CA GLN A 501 10.71 -33.98 -26.70
C GLN A 501 12.12 -33.48 -27.06
N ASP A 502 12.81 -32.81 -26.12
CA ASP A 502 14.24 -33.08 -25.88
C ASP A 502 14.70 -32.73 -24.45
N ASN A 503 15.83 -33.29 -24.02
CA ASN A 503 16.23 -33.42 -22.59
C ASN A 503 17.34 -32.47 -22.09
N GLY A 504 17.23 -32.06 -20.82
CA GLY A 504 18.26 -32.30 -19.78
C GLY A 504 19.57 -31.49 -19.72
N SER A 505 19.82 -30.86 -18.56
CA SER A 505 21.14 -30.86 -17.87
C SER A 505 20.99 -30.41 -16.40
N GLU A 506 21.89 -30.87 -15.53
CA GLU A 506 21.73 -30.81 -14.07
C GLU A 506 22.59 -29.75 -13.37
N SER A 507 22.08 -29.28 -12.22
CA SER A 507 22.79 -28.88 -10.98
C SER A 507 24.09 -28.05 -11.01
N LEU A 508 24.10 -26.98 -10.18
CA LEU A 508 25.05 -26.89 -9.06
C LEU A 508 24.61 -25.83 -8.04
N SER A 509 24.63 -26.20 -6.75
CA SER A 509 24.31 -25.34 -5.60
C SER A 509 25.60 -24.83 -4.94
N VAL A 510 25.58 -23.60 -4.43
CA VAL A 510 26.65 -23.05 -3.56
C VAL A 510 26.02 -22.41 -2.32
N VAL A 511 26.74 -22.58 -1.20
CA VAL A 511 26.26 -22.42 0.18
C VAL A 511 26.43 -20.98 0.70
N SER A 512 25.62 -20.64 1.70
CA SER A 512 25.59 -19.39 2.45
C SER A 512 26.94 -18.96 3.09
N GLY A 513 27.14 -17.64 3.17
CA GLY A 513 28.16 -16.98 3.99
C GLY A 513 27.58 -15.72 4.64
N ALA A 514 27.82 -15.53 5.94
CA ALA A 514 27.22 -14.44 6.72
C ALA A 514 28.07 -13.16 6.70
N HIS A 515 27.42 -11.99 6.72
CA HIS A 515 28.09 -10.71 6.94
C HIS A 515 27.46 -9.92 8.10
N HIS A 516 28.34 -9.45 9.00
CA HIS A 516 27.99 -8.70 10.20
C HIS A 516 27.69 -7.21 9.90
N GLY A 517 26.83 -6.61 10.72
CA GLY A 517 26.25 -5.29 10.49
C GLY A 517 27.16 -4.08 10.71
N VAL A 518 26.66 -2.93 10.22
CA VAL A 518 27.24 -1.59 10.34
C VAL A 518 27.16 -1.08 11.81
N PRO A 519 28.14 -0.31 12.31
CA PRO A 519 28.12 0.19 13.69
C PRO A 519 26.98 1.20 13.98
N PRO A 520 26.51 1.33 15.24
CA PRO A 520 25.29 2.08 15.56
C PRO A 520 25.30 3.59 15.25
N PHE A 521 26.49 4.22 15.14
CA PHE A 521 26.59 5.68 15.08
C PHE A 521 26.14 6.30 13.75
N LEU A 522 26.19 5.56 12.62
CA LEU A 522 25.68 6.07 11.35
C LEU A 522 24.15 6.28 11.35
N ALA A 523 23.41 5.55 12.20
CA ALA A 523 21.95 5.70 12.32
C ALA A 523 21.54 7.07 12.91
N ASP A 524 22.38 7.67 13.76
CA ASP A 524 22.11 8.99 14.34
C ASP A 524 22.37 10.15 13.36
N LEU A 525 23.21 9.95 12.33
CA LEU A 525 23.41 10.96 11.29
C LEU A 525 22.22 11.07 10.33
N GLU A 526 21.60 9.94 9.93
CA GLU A 526 20.38 9.97 9.11
C GLU A 526 19.23 10.66 9.84
N SER A 527 19.10 10.45 11.16
CA SER A 527 18.14 11.16 12.03
C SER A 527 18.29 12.68 11.95
N TYR A 528 19.54 13.19 11.97
CA TYR A 528 19.81 14.63 11.88
C TYR A 528 19.72 15.22 10.47
N MET A 529 19.99 14.44 9.41
CA MET A 529 19.77 14.87 8.03
C MET A 529 18.29 14.90 7.64
N HIS A 530 17.47 14.06 8.27
CA HIS A 530 16.02 14.01 8.08
C HIS A 530 15.22 14.84 9.09
N ALA A 531 15.89 15.60 9.95
CA ALA A 531 15.29 16.68 10.74
C ALA A 531 14.87 17.87 9.85
N GLN A 532 13.81 17.69 9.06
CA GLN A 532 12.97 18.83 8.66
C GLN A 532 12.40 19.46 9.93
N PRO A 533 12.27 20.80 9.99
CA PRO A 533 12.16 21.52 11.26
C PRO A 533 10.92 21.10 12.05
N GLN A 534 11.12 20.30 13.11
CA GLN A 534 10.16 20.26 14.19
C GLN A 534 10.15 21.59 14.93
N GLU A 535 8.96 21.99 15.32
CA GLU A 535 8.69 23.25 15.96
C GLU A 535 9.38 23.36 17.32
N CYS A 536 10.53 24.05 17.37
CA CYS A 536 10.78 24.95 18.49
C CYS A 536 9.77 26.09 18.45
N SER A 537 8.51 25.78 18.77
CA SER A 537 7.41 26.72 18.96
C SER A 537 7.65 27.57 20.21
N GLY A 538 8.63 28.48 20.10
CA GLY A 538 9.05 29.33 21.21
C GLY A 538 9.90 30.55 20.81
N LEU A 539 10.81 30.45 19.82
CA LEU A 539 11.81 31.50 19.56
C LEU A 539 12.12 31.76 18.07
N MET A 540 11.10 31.95 17.23
CA MET A 540 11.22 32.63 15.93
C MET A 540 9.98 33.52 15.71
N PRO A 541 10.06 34.86 15.86
CA PRO A 541 8.99 35.72 15.40
C PRO A 541 8.92 35.67 13.86
N SER A 542 7.70 35.68 13.32
CA SER A 542 7.45 35.66 11.87
C SER A 542 8.10 36.88 11.18
N LEU A 543 9.22 36.63 10.48
CA LEU A 543 9.89 37.65 9.67
C LEU A 543 9.15 37.83 8.34
N PRO A 544 8.73 39.06 7.97
CA PRO A 544 8.07 39.31 6.70
C PRO A 544 9.07 39.19 5.54
N LEU A 545 8.53 38.99 4.33
CA LEU A 545 9.30 38.95 3.09
C LEU A 545 9.93 40.32 2.79
N GLY A 546 11.09 40.58 3.39
CA GLY A 546 11.83 41.83 3.26
C GLY A 546 12.52 41.94 1.91
N THR A 547 12.27 43.04 1.19
CA THR A 547 12.95 43.39 -0.06
C THR A 547 14.46 43.53 0.16
N LEU A 548 15.25 42.54 -0.31
CA LEU A 548 16.70 42.68 -0.44
C LEU A 548 17.04 43.18 -1.85
N ASN A 549 17.79 44.28 -1.88
CA ASN A 549 18.10 45.01 -3.11
C ASN A 549 18.94 44.22 -4.10
N SER A 550 18.67 44.47 -5.38
CA SER A 550 19.41 43.96 -6.52
C SER A 550 20.77 44.65 -6.70
N SER A 551 21.85 44.12 -6.14
CA SER A 551 23.22 44.38 -6.60
C SER A 551 24.28 43.50 -5.90
N GLU A 552 24.45 42.25 -6.36
CA GLU A 552 25.75 41.57 -6.54
C GLU A 552 25.53 40.11 -7.00
N CYS A 553 25.93 39.79 -8.24
CA CYS A 553 25.77 38.46 -8.81
C CYS A 553 26.97 37.56 -8.42
N ILE A 554 26.89 36.97 -7.22
CA ILE A 554 27.88 35.96 -6.79
C ILE A 554 27.75 34.73 -7.70
N GLN A 555 28.81 34.41 -8.45
CA GLN A 555 28.82 33.26 -9.35
C GLN A 555 28.56 31.94 -8.62
N PRO A 556 27.81 30.99 -9.22
CA PRO A 556 27.57 29.67 -8.63
C PRO A 556 28.89 28.90 -8.45
N CYS A 557 28.92 28.04 -7.43
CA CYS A 557 30.08 27.23 -7.09
C CYS A 557 29.76 25.73 -7.20
N ALA A 558 30.66 24.97 -7.83
CA ALA A 558 30.46 23.54 -8.08
C ALA A 558 30.71 22.63 -6.86
N CYS A 559 31.26 23.16 -5.76
CA CYS A 559 31.65 22.36 -4.59
C CYS A 559 30.53 21.47 -4.05
N LEU A 560 29.29 21.96 -3.98
CA LEU A 560 28.17 21.16 -3.49
C LEU A 560 27.92 19.93 -4.38
N SER A 561 27.95 20.10 -5.70
CA SER A 561 27.81 19.01 -6.66
C SER A 561 28.99 18.03 -6.59
N ILE A 562 30.22 18.53 -6.40
CA ILE A 562 31.41 17.70 -6.20
C ILE A 562 31.27 16.84 -4.95
N LEU A 563 30.86 17.43 -3.81
CA LEU A 563 30.64 16.69 -2.56
C LEU A 563 29.57 15.60 -2.70
N TYR A 564 28.45 15.88 -3.37
CA TYR A 564 27.42 14.86 -3.65
C TYR A 564 27.92 13.73 -4.57
N LEU A 565 28.73 14.04 -5.58
CA LEU A 565 29.31 13.03 -6.47
C LEU A 565 30.31 12.12 -5.74
N LEU A 566 31.15 12.70 -4.87
CA LEU A 566 32.06 11.93 -4.00
C LEU A 566 31.28 11.04 -3.03
N LEU A 567 30.23 11.56 -2.39
CA LEU A 567 29.41 10.81 -1.43
C LEU A 567 28.68 9.65 -2.11
N ASN A 568 28.06 9.91 -3.26
CA ASN A 568 27.41 8.87 -4.05
C ASN A 568 28.41 7.79 -4.49
N ARG A 569 29.62 8.19 -4.91
CA ARG A 569 30.65 7.24 -5.35
C ARG A 569 31.18 6.38 -4.20
N ILE A 570 31.46 6.95 -3.02
CA ILE A 570 31.81 6.15 -1.83
C ILE A 570 30.65 5.24 -1.41
N GLY A 571 29.40 5.69 -1.56
CA GLY A 571 28.21 4.91 -1.21
C GLY A 571 27.85 3.77 -2.18
N SER A 572 28.28 3.87 -3.45
CA SER A 572 27.94 2.88 -4.50
C SER A 572 28.96 1.74 -4.65
N GLU A 573 30.19 1.91 -4.18
CA GLU A 573 31.27 0.92 -4.29
C GLU A 573 31.09 -0.16 -3.21
N ALA A 574 30.41 -1.26 -3.57
CA ALA A 574 30.03 -2.31 -2.62
C ALA A 574 31.23 -3.08 -2.01
N GLU A 575 32.36 -3.17 -2.72
CA GLU A 575 33.56 -3.91 -2.31
C GLU A 575 34.84 -3.13 -2.63
N LEU A 576 35.18 -2.13 -1.81
CA LEU A 576 36.50 -1.47 -1.87
C LEU A 576 37.58 -2.44 -1.33
N VAL A 577 38.64 -2.71 -2.10
CA VAL A 577 39.68 -3.70 -1.79
C VAL A 577 41.11 -3.12 -1.87
N VAL A 578 41.91 -3.39 -0.83
CA VAL A 578 43.34 -3.05 -0.78
C VAL A 578 44.16 -4.01 -1.66
N PRO A 579 45.12 -3.52 -2.48
CA PRO A 579 45.63 -2.14 -2.53
C PRO A 579 44.97 -1.22 -3.57
N ASN A 580 44.14 -1.76 -4.46
CA ASN A 580 43.66 -1.06 -5.66
C ASN A 580 42.93 0.26 -5.31
N ASP A 581 42.07 0.22 -4.31
CA ASP A 581 41.16 1.32 -3.99
C ASP A 581 41.70 2.32 -2.96
N LEU A 582 42.95 2.14 -2.49
CA LEU A 582 43.64 3.16 -1.68
C LEU A 582 43.73 4.50 -2.43
N SER A 583 44.00 4.43 -3.75
CA SER A 583 44.07 5.60 -4.62
C SER A 583 42.75 6.37 -4.71
N PHE A 584 41.61 5.67 -4.62
CA PHE A 584 40.29 6.28 -4.67
C PHE A 584 39.97 7.07 -3.38
N LEU A 585 40.27 6.51 -2.19
CA LEU A 585 40.11 7.27 -0.96
C LEU A 585 41.05 8.47 -0.90
N ARG A 586 42.31 8.32 -1.32
CA ARG A 586 43.27 9.45 -1.41
C ARG A 586 42.74 10.58 -2.29
N ASN A 587 42.32 10.27 -3.53
CA ASN A 587 41.74 11.25 -4.45
C ASN A 587 40.48 11.91 -3.86
N THR A 588 39.68 11.17 -3.08
CA THR A 588 38.49 11.73 -2.42
C THR A 588 38.89 12.69 -1.31
N VAL A 589 39.87 12.35 -0.47
CA VAL A 589 40.43 13.25 0.56
C VAL A 589 40.97 14.53 -0.08
N GLU A 590 41.80 14.42 -1.12
CA GLU A 590 42.35 15.57 -1.86
C GLU A 590 41.22 16.45 -2.43
N THR A 591 40.21 15.86 -3.08
CA THR A 591 39.08 16.63 -3.63
C THR A 591 38.23 17.28 -2.54
N THR A 592 38.10 16.68 -1.35
CA THR A 592 37.41 17.32 -0.22
C THR A 592 38.22 18.46 0.40
N MET A 593 39.56 18.40 0.37
CA MET A 593 40.44 19.50 0.78
C MET A 593 40.26 20.73 -0.11
N ASP A 594 40.18 20.57 -1.43
CA ASP A 594 39.87 21.68 -2.36
C ASP A 594 38.54 22.39 -2.01
N VAL A 595 37.57 21.66 -1.46
CA VAL A 595 36.28 22.20 -1.00
C VAL A 595 36.37 22.89 0.38
N LEU A 596 37.37 22.54 1.21
CA LEU A 596 37.69 23.30 2.42
C LEU A 596 38.26 24.67 2.06
N ASP A 597 39.18 24.70 1.09
CA ASP A 597 39.91 25.90 0.66
C ASP A 597 39.10 26.80 -0.29
N CYS A 598 37.91 26.37 -0.72
CA CYS A 598 37.02 27.15 -1.56
C CYS A 598 36.63 28.51 -0.93
N THR A 599 37.06 29.60 -1.58
CA THR A 599 36.79 30.98 -1.17
C THR A 599 35.38 31.48 -1.52
N LYS A 600 34.64 30.78 -2.38
CA LYS A 600 33.28 31.16 -2.82
C LYS A 600 32.17 30.69 -1.87
N CYS A 601 32.22 29.43 -1.43
CA CYS A 601 31.17 28.85 -0.58
C CYS A 601 30.95 29.56 0.78
N PRO A 602 31.99 30.10 1.46
CA PRO A 602 31.81 30.84 2.71
C PRO A 602 31.00 32.15 2.59
N LEU A 603 30.74 32.64 1.37
CA LEU A 603 30.05 33.91 1.14
C LEU A 603 28.51 33.81 1.21
N ARG A 604 27.96 32.59 1.34
CA ARG A 604 26.51 32.32 1.38
C ARG A 604 26.17 31.36 2.51
N PHE A 605 25.28 31.77 3.40
CA PHE A 605 24.90 31.01 4.60
C PHE A 605 24.40 29.59 4.28
N LEU A 606 23.54 29.45 3.26
CA LEU A 606 23.03 28.14 2.84
C LEU A 606 24.14 27.22 2.30
N SER A 607 25.09 27.76 1.55
CA SER A 607 26.24 27.01 1.01
C SER A 607 27.21 26.59 2.11
N VAL A 608 27.37 27.39 3.16
CA VAL A 608 28.13 27.01 4.37
C VAL A 608 27.49 25.81 5.05
N LEU A 609 26.19 25.87 5.34
CA LEU A 609 25.46 24.75 5.98
C LEU A 609 25.55 23.46 5.18
N GLN A 610 25.20 23.50 3.88
CA GLN A 610 25.19 22.31 3.03
C GLN A 610 26.57 21.66 2.90
N ASN A 611 27.62 22.46 2.72
CA ASN A 611 28.98 21.94 2.68
C ASN A 611 29.42 21.36 4.03
N ALA A 612 29.10 22.02 5.15
CA ALA A 612 29.46 21.55 6.50
C ALA A 612 28.91 20.14 6.76
N THR A 613 27.61 19.94 6.48
CA THR A 613 26.94 18.65 6.65
C THR A 613 27.57 17.56 5.78
N ILE A 614 27.77 17.80 4.48
CA ILE A 614 28.25 16.76 3.55
C ILE A 614 29.73 16.43 3.77
N LEU A 615 30.56 17.43 4.11
CA LEU A 615 31.95 17.17 4.50
C LEU A 615 32.05 16.34 5.80
N GLY A 616 31.16 16.57 6.77
CA GLY A 616 31.08 15.75 7.98
C GLY A 616 30.72 14.29 7.69
N ILE A 617 29.75 14.05 6.81
CA ILE A 617 29.35 12.70 6.39
C ILE A 617 30.49 12.01 5.64
N LEU A 618 31.08 12.68 4.64
CA LEU A 618 32.23 12.16 3.88
C LEU A 618 33.40 11.79 4.80
N CYS A 619 33.67 12.61 5.83
CA CYS A 619 34.67 12.29 6.84
C CYS A 619 34.39 10.95 7.55
N VAL A 620 33.15 10.70 8.00
CA VAL A 620 32.79 9.42 8.63
C VAL A 620 32.89 8.26 7.63
N CYS A 621 32.39 8.42 6.40
CA CYS A 621 32.45 7.38 5.38
C CYS A 621 33.89 6.99 4.99
N ILE A 622 34.79 7.97 4.85
CA ILE A 622 36.22 7.73 4.57
C ILE A 622 36.88 6.98 5.74
N ALA A 623 36.59 7.38 6.99
CA ALA A 623 37.09 6.70 8.18
C ALA A 623 36.63 5.23 8.24
N GLU A 624 35.35 4.95 7.97
CA GLU A 624 34.85 3.58 7.90
C GLU A 624 35.47 2.76 6.78
N SER A 625 35.72 3.33 5.61
CA SER A 625 36.38 2.62 4.50
C SER A 625 37.80 2.20 4.88
N TYR A 626 38.54 3.01 5.64
CA TYR A 626 39.83 2.58 6.21
C TYR A 626 39.68 1.44 7.24
N VAL A 627 38.64 1.43 8.08
CA VAL A 627 38.35 0.28 8.97
C VAL A 627 38.11 -1.00 8.16
N ARG A 628 37.31 -0.91 7.08
CA ARG A 628 37.01 -2.05 6.19
C ARG A 628 38.29 -2.56 5.54
N PHE A 629 39.16 -1.67 5.04
CA PHE A 629 40.47 -2.02 4.50
C PHE A 629 41.32 -2.86 5.46
N VAL A 630 41.48 -2.43 6.72
CA VAL A 630 42.26 -3.18 7.71
C VAL A 630 41.65 -4.56 7.99
N ARG A 631 40.32 -4.65 8.16
CA ARG A 631 39.63 -5.94 8.36
C ARG A 631 39.77 -6.90 7.17
N THR A 632 39.72 -6.37 5.94
CA THR A 632 39.90 -7.16 4.71
C THR A 632 41.35 -7.65 4.57
N ILE A 633 42.34 -6.84 4.96
CA ILE A 633 43.75 -7.26 5.01
C ILE A 633 43.92 -8.41 6.01
N ASP A 634 43.40 -8.25 7.23
CA ASP A 634 43.44 -9.28 8.28
C ASP A 634 42.82 -10.61 7.83
N SER A 635 41.59 -10.55 7.29
CA SER A 635 40.87 -11.73 6.82
C SER A 635 41.58 -12.43 5.66
N LYS A 636 42.12 -11.66 4.70
CA LYS A 636 42.84 -12.21 3.54
C LYS A 636 44.18 -12.84 3.93
N ALA A 637 44.91 -12.23 4.87
CA ALA A 637 46.14 -12.81 5.41
C ALA A 637 45.86 -14.11 6.16
N GLN A 638 44.85 -14.13 7.04
CA GLN A 638 44.43 -15.33 7.78
C GLN A 638 44.02 -16.47 6.85
N ALA A 639 43.21 -16.20 5.82
CA ALA A 639 42.80 -17.20 4.84
C ALA A 639 43.99 -17.79 4.05
N ALA A 640 45.01 -16.97 3.74
CA ALA A 640 46.22 -17.44 3.08
C ALA A 640 47.10 -18.31 4.00
N VAL A 641 47.17 -18.00 5.30
CA VAL A 641 47.83 -18.86 6.31
C VAL A 641 47.14 -20.23 6.39
N GLU A 642 45.81 -20.26 6.46
CA GLU A 642 45.03 -21.49 6.54
C GLU A 642 45.18 -22.38 5.31
N LYS A 643 45.24 -21.78 4.11
CA LYS A 643 45.47 -22.47 2.83
C LYS A 643 46.93 -22.80 2.53
N LYS A 644 47.87 -22.22 3.29
CA LYS A 644 49.33 -22.28 3.06
C LYS A 644 49.76 -21.69 1.71
N GLU A 645 49.12 -20.59 1.33
CA GLU A 645 49.36 -19.87 0.06
C GLU A 645 50.27 -18.65 0.29
N SER A 646 51.15 -18.35 -0.68
CA SER A 646 51.87 -17.07 -0.73
C SER A 646 50.95 -15.97 -1.28
N LEU A 647 51.20 -14.71 -0.89
CA LEU A 647 50.44 -13.56 -1.40
C LEU A 647 51.32 -12.72 -2.32
N LEU A 648 50.72 -12.21 -3.39
CA LEU A 648 51.41 -11.41 -4.40
C LEU A 648 51.30 -9.90 -4.12
N ILE A 649 52.40 -9.18 -4.33
CA ILE A 649 52.45 -7.73 -4.38
C ILE A 649 52.90 -7.30 -5.77
N SER A 650 52.15 -6.40 -6.40
CA SER A 650 52.53 -5.76 -7.66
C SER A 650 53.37 -4.53 -7.38
N LEU A 651 54.65 -4.56 -7.75
CA LEU A 651 55.52 -3.39 -7.81
C LEU A 651 55.46 -2.84 -9.25
N GLY A 652 54.55 -1.88 -9.46
CA GLY A 652 54.38 -1.12 -10.70
C GLY A 652 54.54 0.38 -10.47
N SER A 653 54.93 1.12 -11.51
CA SER A 653 55.22 2.55 -11.43
C SER A 653 54.02 3.40 -10.99
N PHE A 654 54.17 4.09 -9.86
CA PHE A 654 53.24 5.13 -9.39
C PHE A 654 53.35 6.40 -10.25
N GLU A 655 52.64 6.44 -11.38
CA GLU A 655 52.30 7.69 -12.07
C GLU A 655 50.78 7.73 -12.31
N GLY A 656 50.14 8.83 -11.91
CA GLY A 656 48.69 8.88 -11.76
C GLY A 656 48.00 9.61 -12.91
N SER A 657 46.89 9.05 -13.39
CA SER A 657 45.72 9.80 -13.87
C SER A 657 44.50 8.87 -14.05
N PRO A 658 43.27 9.32 -13.76
CA PRO A 658 42.06 8.50 -13.87
C PRO A 658 41.45 8.58 -15.28
N SER A 659 41.42 7.45 -16.00
CA SER A 659 40.63 7.33 -17.24
C SER A 659 39.99 5.94 -17.32
N TYR A 660 38.69 5.94 -17.66
CA TYR A 660 37.78 4.79 -17.75
C TYR A 660 38.40 3.50 -18.33
N PRO A 661 38.09 2.31 -17.75
CA PRO A 661 38.36 1.03 -18.39
C PRO A 661 37.35 0.76 -19.51
N ASP A 662 37.72 1.12 -20.74
CA ASP A 662 37.12 0.59 -21.97
C ASP A 662 37.43 -0.92 -22.07
N GLN A 663 36.41 -1.78 -22.01
CA GLN A 663 36.56 -3.24 -22.05
C GLN A 663 36.91 -3.80 -23.45
N SER A 664 37.52 -3.01 -24.34
CA SER A 664 37.74 -3.36 -25.75
C SER A 664 39.19 -3.21 -26.29
N LYS A 665 40.22 -3.47 -25.47
CA LYS A 665 41.57 -3.79 -25.99
C LYS A 665 42.36 -4.78 -25.12
N VAL A 666 42.67 -5.94 -25.71
CA VAL A 666 43.79 -6.78 -25.28
C VAL A 666 45.07 -6.16 -25.84
N GLY A 667 45.87 -5.52 -24.98
CA GLY A 667 47.13 -4.88 -25.35
C GLY A 667 48.03 -4.72 -24.12
N THR A 668 49.23 -5.27 -24.19
CA THR A 668 50.20 -5.36 -23.09
C THR A 668 50.73 -3.98 -22.67
N ASN A 669 50.63 -3.66 -21.37
CA ASN A 669 51.36 -2.55 -20.74
C ASN A 669 52.38 -3.13 -19.72
N PRO A 670 53.50 -2.43 -19.42
CA PRO A 670 54.75 -3.12 -19.08
C PRO A 670 54.91 -3.56 -17.62
N ALA A 671 55.46 -4.77 -17.46
CA ALA A 671 56.32 -5.20 -16.35
C ALA A 671 55.98 -4.71 -14.93
N ALA A 672 54.78 -5.02 -14.44
CA ALA A 672 54.55 -5.11 -13.00
C ALA A 672 55.44 -6.23 -12.42
N ILE A 673 56.37 -5.90 -11.54
CA ILE A 673 57.17 -6.91 -10.84
C ILE A 673 56.31 -7.51 -9.74
N LEU A 674 55.82 -8.72 -9.97
CA LEU A 674 55.07 -9.48 -8.98
C LEU A 674 56.04 -10.15 -8.00
N VAL A 675 55.96 -9.78 -6.73
CA VAL A 675 56.76 -10.34 -5.64
C VAL A 675 55.85 -11.21 -4.76
N GLU A 676 56.19 -12.48 -4.62
CA GLU A 676 55.59 -13.35 -3.60
C GLU A 676 56.17 -13.03 -2.21
N VAL A 677 55.28 -12.86 -1.24
CA VAL A 677 55.60 -12.60 0.17
C VAL A 677 54.81 -13.54 1.06
N SER A 678 55.29 -13.76 2.29
CA SER A 678 54.50 -14.52 3.28
C SER A 678 53.24 -13.73 3.68
N PRO A 679 52.16 -14.40 4.13
CA PRO A 679 50.96 -13.70 4.59
C PRO A 679 51.22 -12.63 5.66
N ASP A 680 52.15 -12.88 6.59
CA ASP A 680 52.54 -11.91 7.63
C ASP A 680 53.27 -10.69 7.06
N GLN A 681 54.17 -10.90 6.09
CA GLN A 681 54.85 -9.82 5.38
C GLN A 681 53.86 -9.00 4.54
N TRP A 682 52.93 -9.67 3.85
CA TRP A 682 51.87 -9.03 3.09
C TRP A 682 50.98 -8.15 3.98
N LYS A 683 50.49 -8.71 5.10
CA LYS A 683 49.70 -7.98 6.10
C LYS A 683 50.44 -6.75 6.62
N SER A 684 51.70 -6.91 7.02
CA SER A 684 52.54 -5.80 7.50
C SER A 684 52.71 -4.69 6.45
N LEU A 685 52.97 -5.06 5.19
CA LEU A 685 53.13 -4.09 4.09
C LEU A 685 51.82 -3.35 3.78
N MET A 686 50.68 -4.05 3.77
CA MET A 686 49.38 -3.41 3.52
C MET A 686 48.90 -2.56 4.71
N HIS A 687 49.17 -2.97 5.95
CA HIS A 687 48.95 -2.15 7.15
C HIS A 687 49.77 -0.86 7.10
N ASN A 688 51.04 -0.94 6.71
CA ASN A 688 51.90 0.24 6.54
C ASN A 688 51.42 1.16 5.40
N ALA A 689 50.87 0.60 4.31
CA ALA A 689 50.27 1.40 3.23
C ALA A 689 49.02 2.16 3.71
N VAL A 690 48.09 1.51 4.40
CA VAL A 690 46.91 2.16 5.01
C VAL A 690 47.34 3.24 6.02
N LYS A 691 48.34 2.94 6.86
CA LYS A 691 48.91 3.89 7.83
C LYS A 691 49.51 5.14 7.17
N ALA A 692 50.10 4.99 5.98
CA ALA A 692 50.64 6.10 5.21
C ALA A 692 49.53 7.02 4.64
N GLU A 693 48.39 6.48 4.19
CA GLU A 693 47.25 7.32 3.78
C GLU A 693 46.62 8.10 4.93
N ILE A 694 46.56 7.49 6.12
CA ILE A 694 45.95 8.11 7.30
C ILE A 694 46.87 9.18 7.90
N CYS A 695 48.13 8.85 8.19
CA CYS A 695 49.03 9.70 8.99
C CYS A 695 50.15 10.40 8.19
N SER A 696 50.37 10.03 6.92
CA SER A 696 51.55 10.37 6.11
C SER A 696 52.87 9.76 6.59
N VAL A 697 53.69 9.31 5.64
CA VAL A 697 55.07 8.86 5.90
C VAL A 697 56.00 9.55 4.90
N GLY A 698 56.85 10.45 5.38
CA GLY A 698 57.87 11.13 4.56
C GLY A 698 57.42 12.43 3.89
N GLY A 699 57.20 13.49 4.68
CA GLY A 699 57.17 14.88 4.19
C GLY A 699 55.86 15.39 3.61
N HIS A 700 55.05 14.55 2.95
CA HIS A 700 53.77 14.95 2.35
C HIS A 700 52.61 14.95 3.37
N ARG A 701 52.70 15.78 4.41
CA ARG A 701 51.71 15.81 5.51
C ARG A 701 50.38 16.47 5.11
N GLU A 702 50.39 17.31 4.09
CA GLU A 702 49.24 18.16 3.68
C GLU A 702 48.11 17.42 2.96
N LYS A 703 48.26 16.12 2.68
CA LYS A 703 47.30 15.32 1.88
C LYS A 703 46.79 14.05 2.57
N CYS A 704 47.22 13.76 3.80
CA CYS A 704 46.73 12.59 4.53
C CYS A 704 45.37 12.83 5.18
N PHE A 705 44.65 11.75 5.48
CA PHE A 705 43.29 11.85 6.02
C PHE A 705 43.24 12.52 7.41
N MET A 706 44.26 12.33 8.25
CA MET A 706 44.37 13.06 9.53
C MET A 706 44.46 14.57 9.34
N HIS A 707 45.19 15.04 8.32
CA HIS A 707 45.30 16.47 8.05
C HIS A 707 43.96 17.06 7.57
N PHE A 708 43.20 16.31 6.75
CA PHE A 708 41.84 16.70 6.37
C PHE A 708 40.93 16.85 7.60
N ILE A 709 40.99 15.93 8.57
CA ILE A 709 40.23 16.03 9.82
C ILE A 709 40.63 17.27 10.63
N GLU A 710 41.92 17.53 10.78
CA GLU A 710 42.43 18.72 11.49
C GLU A 710 41.94 20.02 10.84
N ARG A 711 42.03 20.12 9.50
CA ARG A 711 41.58 21.27 8.70
C ARG A 711 40.06 21.46 8.75
N LEU A 712 39.29 20.37 8.71
CA LEU A 712 37.84 20.37 8.81
C LEU A 712 37.39 20.86 10.20
N GLU A 713 38.07 20.41 11.27
CA GLU A 713 37.80 20.82 12.65
C GLU A 713 38.16 22.29 12.91
N GLU A 714 39.33 22.73 12.43
CA GLU A 714 39.77 24.12 12.48
C GLU A 714 38.74 25.04 11.80
N ARG A 715 38.36 24.74 10.55
CA ARG A 715 37.39 25.52 9.77
C ARG A 715 36.04 25.65 10.46
N GLN A 716 35.49 24.53 10.95
CA GLN A 716 34.18 24.54 11.62
C GLN A 716 34.24 25.23 12.98
N THR A 717 35.34 25.08 13.72
CA THR A 717 35.56 25.80 14.98
C THR A 717 35.63 27.31 14.75
N ASP A 718 36.34 27.76 13.72
CA ASP A 718 36.44 29.19 13.38
C ASP A 718 35.11 29.77 12.86
N TRP A 719 34.28 28.98 12.16
CA TRP A 719 32.91 29.37 11.78
C TRP A 719 31.98 29.60 12.99
N HIS A 720 32.17 28.90 14.10
CA HIS A 720 31.43 29.16 15.34
C HIS A 720 32.03 30.32 16.17
N ARG A 721 33.21 30.84 15.82
CA ARG A 721 33.91 31.93 16.53
C ARG A 721 33.86 33.28 15.82
N ARG A 722 33.60 33.32 14.51
CA ARG A 722 33.57 34.55 13.70
C ARG A 722 32.16 34.78 13.14
N PRO A 723 31.79 36.03 12.80
CA PRO A 723 30.54 36.28 12.08
C PRO A 723 30.50 35.47 10.77
N LEU A 724 29.37 34.81 10.56
CA LEU A 724 29.09 33.94 9.41
C LEU A 724 28.93 34.76 8.12
N ALA A 725 28.58 34.08 7.01
CA ALA A 725 28.26 34.71 5.74
C ALA A 725 27.35 35.95 5.91
N PRO A 726 27.48 37.01 5.09
CA PRO A 726 26.75 38.27 5.30
C PRO A 726 25.22 38.15 5.28
N ASP A 727 24.68 37.07 4.72
CA ASP A 727 23.26 36.73 4.67
C ASP A 727 22.81 35.73 5.77
N CYS A 728 23.63 35.50 6.79
CA CYS A 728 23.28 34.65 7.94
C CYS A 728 22.12 35.24 8.75
N PRO A 729 21.04 34.47 9.02
CA PRO A 729 19.97 34.89 9.92
C PRO A 729 20.49 35.21 11.33
N PRO A 730 20.10 36.34 11.95
CA PRO A 730 20.54 36.69 13.31
C PRO A 730 20.20 35.63 14.36
N THR A 731 19.10 34.90 14.13
CA THR A 731 18.59 33.87 15.04
C THR A 731 19.41 32.57 15.03
N TYR A 732 20.13 32.28 13.95
CA TYR A 732 21.13 31.21 13.92
C TYR A 732 22.38 31.61 14.71
N GLN A 733 22.74 32.89 14.64
CA GLN A 733 23.89 33.45 15.36
C GLN A 733 23.72 33.36 16.88
N SER A 734 22.51 33.60 17.40
CA SER A 734 22.19 33.39 18.82
C SER A 734 22.17 31.92 19.27
N ALA A 735 21.90 30.98 18.36
CA ALA A 735 21.90 29.55 18.67
C ALA A 735 23.31 28.97 18.79
N CYS A 736 24.27 29.49 18.02
CA CYS A 736 25.68 29.08 18.09
C CYS A 736 26.45 29.62 19.32
N THR A 737 25.83 30.49 20.12
CA THR A 737 26.44 31.11 21.30
C THR A 737 25.98 30.52 22.64
N SER A 738 25.22 29.42 22.65
CA SER A 738 24.97 28.67 23.89
C SER A 738 26.28 28.06 24.40
N VAL A 739 26.53 28.17 25.71
CA VAL A 739 27.85 27.90 26.30
C VAL A 739 28.07 26.41 26.58
N ASP A 740 27.00 25.61 26.59
CA ASP A 740 26.99 24.27 27.21
C ASP A 740 26.92 23.09 26.22
N GLU A 741 26.75 23.32 24.91
CA GLU A 741 26.65 22.24 23.91
C GLU A 741 27.63 22.39 22.73
N LEU A 742 28.26 21.28 22.33
CA LEU A 742 29.15 21.25 21.17
C LEU A 742 28.33 21.21 19.87
N PRO A 743 28.58 22.12 18.90
CA PRO A 743 27.90 22.11 17.62
C PRO A 743 27.96 20.75 16.90
N LEU A 744 26.83 20.33 16.31
CA LEU A 744 26.67 19.03 15.65
C LEU A 744 27.79 18.69 14.67
N CYS A 745 28.22 19.66 13.85
CA CYS A 745 29.26 19.46 12.86
C CYS A 745 30.60 19.05 13.50
N LEU A 746 30.99 19.67 14.61
CA LEU A 746 32.17 19.29 15.41
C LEU A 746 31.98 17.94 16.13
N THR A 747 30.76 17.62 16.56
CA THR A 747 30.42 16.31 17.13
C THR A 747 30.64 15.17 16.12
N ILE A 748 30.26 15.38 14.84
CA ILE A 748 30.48 14.43 13.75
C ILE A 748 31.98 14.20 13.50
N ILE A 749 32.80 15.27 13.50
CA ILE A 749 34.27 15.14 13.35
C ILE A 749 34.88 14.33 14.50
N LYS A 750 34.46 14.59 15.74
CA LYS A 750 34.96 13.84 16.91
C LYS A 750 34.64 12.35 16.82
N ALA A 751 33.53 11.96 16.22
CA ALA A 751 33.23 10.57 15.95
C ALA A 751 34.18 9.96 14.90
N ALA A 752 34.51 10.68 13.83
CA ALA A 752 35.50 10.23 12.85
C ALA A 752 36.90 10.06 13.46
N ARG A 753 37.34 10.98 14.33
CA ARG A 753 38.58 10.81 15.13
C ARG A 753 38.55 9.53 15.97
N LYS A 754 37.44 9.28 16.70
CA LYS A 754 37.27 8.08 17.52
C LYS A 754 37.30 6.76 16.71
N VAL A 755 36.89 6.80 15.43
CA VAL A 755 37.05 5.65 14.52
C VAL A 755 38.51 5.45 14.13
N LEU A 756 39.29 6.51 13.92
CA LEU A 756 40.72 6.41 13.65
C LEU A 756 41.53 5.94 14.86
N ASP A 757 41.18 6.34 16.08
CA ASP A 757 41.82 5.84 17.32
C ASP A 757 41.72 4.29 17.40
N GLN A 758 40.61 3.72 16.91
CA GLN A 758 40.44 2.26 16.80
C GLN A 758 41.33 1.65 15.73
N ILE A 759 41.54 2.33 14.60
CA ILE A 759 42.44 1.88 13.54
C ILE A 759 43.90 1.91 14.03
N GLU A 760 44.33 2.95 14.74
CA GLU A 760 45.69 3.01 15.28
C GLU A 760 45.97 1.85 16.25
N HIS A 761 44.98 1.43 17.06
CA HIS A 761 45.10 0.25 17.93
C HIS A 761 45.19 -1.08 17.15
N ILE A 762 44.63 -1.18 15.94
CA ILE A 762 44.74 -2.38 15.08
C ILE A 762 46.03 -2.36 14.23
N LEU A 763 46.62 -1.18 14.01
CA LEU A 763 47.86 -0.95 13.27
C LEU A 763 49.12 -0.80 14.17
N GLN A 764 48.98 -1.13 15.46
CA GLN A 764 50.06 -1.26 16.46
C GLN A 764 50.28 -2.74 16.80
#